data_AF-G8BJ30-F1
#
_entry.id   AF-G8BJ30-F1
#
_cell.length_a   1.000
_cell.length_b   1.000
_cell.length_c   1.000
_cell.angle_alpha   90.00
_cell.angle_beta   90.00
_cell.angle_gamma   90.00
#
_symmetry.space_group_name_H-M   'P 1'
#
loop_
_entity.id
_entity.type
_entity.pdbx_description
1 polymer ?
#
loop_
_entity_poly.entity_id
_entity_poly.type
_entity_poly.pdbx_seq_one_letter_code
_entity_poly.pdbx_strand_id
1 'polypeptide(L)'
;MSLFSPEVYRENQCNFLDSVIPELKENSVNLNTYDVIDDLISFLELPSDPILIPSEDIFHLLLTISSRSASCNWSADSSKPKHGLVETQEQKLASRQSEQLLHNSTLSDRCIHILKKYKHLVYAGNEDAYNVLQPTINHLVTKESSRQRSSSVRTVFKAVEQPLTPTKRGKRSVKRRRHDESIVEESSDMVVITDSEEEEEEEEDGEGNESKDPEYNPSQVDSFGSNSYTDSCKNSSQTNDKLTEPWAGLRVFDEPLLKDQFRLTNGRFGVWDLVNWTFYCAGLSTKYYYKKESNCHTIYKAQSSTLLFIFDIIEYNLVNTLQDIFKEKDPYATLFKTPSDKNKFASLQVEDNSNILLSRLLKSLGYLQSQWYDRVVEFVFNGLARLPPCPRACYQHESILVRRELKKNSRDVPKEEKVHCDTDNMDSMCLRFKICAIVYYWSLVFDKRVFSGKSFGRNSLAQLNALELIKFVCEKFKRVDYQYIVEFYYSSYTVSVIPFKYKQLFLMGLSTELLKTLTSSPESIKFESHNLDSVVSWIDDPSIYAQLTEDESCNSFEEFYQSWMKLSFVLEWILTSTLADLQDVGNSIYKDTMFYDKLEHADRLRATAFVDYLHSVSESKETSNFKFELSDNSVTFVKENRMTWEPFTSILSNYT
;
A
#
# COMPACT_ATOMS: atom_id res chain seq x y z
N MET A 1 -44.30 17.54 -1.48
CA MET A 1 -44.15 19.01 -1.52
C MET A 1 -43.05 19.37 -0.55
N SER A 2 -41.89 19.79 -1.05
CA SER A 2 -40.73 20.15 -0.23
C SER A 2 -40.98 21.47 0.48
N LEU A 3 -40.93 21.50 1.81
CA LEU A 3 -41.19 22.69 2.63
C LEU A 3 -39.99 23.64 2.75
N PHE A 4 -38.86 23.32 2.11
CA PHE A 4 -37.67 24.17 2.11
C PHE A 4 -37.08 24.25 0.69
N SER A 5 -36.68 25.45 0.26
CA SER A 5 -35.91 25.55 -0.99
C SER A 5 -34.56 24.83 -0.79
N PRO A 6 -33.97 24.26 -1.84
CA PRO A 6 -32.63 23.67 -1.77
C PRO A 6 -31.57 24.64 -1.20
N GLU A 7 -31.76 25.95 -1.36
CA GLU A 7 -30.89 26.97 -0.77
C GLU A 7 -31.06 27.07 0.75
N VAL A 8 -32.30 27.10 1.27
CA VAL A 8 -32.57 27.15 2.72
C VAL A 8 -32.09 25.88 3.41
N TYR A 9 -32.15 24.76 2.72
CA TYR A 9 -31.65 23.49 3.22
C TYR A 9 -30.10 23.44 3.22
N ARG A 10 -29.42 23.94 2.18
CA ARG A 10 -27.95 24.17 2.20
C ARG A 10 -27.54 25.17 3.29
N GLU A 11 -28.28 26.25 3.46
CA GLU A 11 -28.03 27.25 4.50
C GLU A 11 -28.21 26.63 5.89
N ASN A 12 -29.21 25.78 6.11
CA ASN A 12 -29.38 25.04 7.37
C ASN A 12 -28.33 23.95 7.57
N GLN A 13 -27.71 23.42 6.51
CA GLN A 13 -26.59 22.48 6.62
C GLN A 13 -25.27 23.18 6.91
N CYS A 14 -24.96 24.26 6.20
CA CYS A 14 -23.85 25.14 6.53
C CYS A 14 -24.05 25.64 7.95
N ASN A 15 -25.23 26.12 8.32
CA ASN A 15 -25.53 26.51 9.69
C ASN A 15 -25.52 25.34 10.67
N PHE A 16 -25.89 24.11 10.30
CA PHE A 16 -25.81 22.94 11.22
C PHE A 16 -24.36 22.53 11.43
N LEU A 17 -23.59 22.37 10.35
CA LEU A 17 -22.15 22.14 10.38
C LEU A 17 -21.45 23.27 11.14
N ASP A 18 -21.70 24.52 10.78
CA ASP A 18 -21.23 25.75 11.45
C ASP A 18 -21.82 25.95 12.86
N SER A 19 -22.89 25.24 13.25
CA SER A 19 -23.47 25.23 14.62
C SER A 19 -22.97 24.08 15.49
N VAL A 20 -22.46 23.01 14.88
CA VAL A 20 -21.70 21.94 15.53
C VAL A 20 -20.22 22.36 15.70
N ILE A 21 -19.74 23.27 14.85
CA ILE A 21 -18.36 23.79 14.76
C ILE A 21 -18.10 25.20 15.42
N PRO A 22 -19.06 25.99 15.95
CA PRO A 22 -18.83 27.40 16.26
C PRO A 22 -18.02 27.62 17.56
N GLU A 23 -17.76 26.58 18.34
CA GLU A 23 -16.91 26.66 19.55
C GLU A 23 -15.43 26.36 19.25
N LEU A 24 -15.03 26.17 17.99
CA LEU A 24 -13.65 25.86 17.60
C LEU A 24 -12.71 27.10 17.55
N LYS A 25 -12.78 28.00 18.54
CA LYS A 25 -11.94 29.23 18.63
C LYS A 25 -10.74 29.13 19.58
N GLU A 26 -10.14 27.95 19.72
CA GLU A 26 -8.88 27.79 20.44
C GLU A 26 -7.82 27.11 19.57
N ASN A 27 -6.55 27.44 19.83
CA ASN A 27 -5.38 27.06 19.02
C ASN A 27 -5.10 25.53 18.91
N SER A 28 -5.96 24.70 19.50
CA SER A 28 -6.07 23.25 19.28
C SER A 28 -7.42 22.79 19.81
N VAL A 29 -8.31 22.28 18.95
CA VAL A 29 -9.62 21.81 19.41
C VAL A 29 -9.70 20.31 19.36
N ASN A 30 -10.23 19.70 20.42
CA ASN A 30 -10.24 18.27 20.62
C ASN A 30 -11.67 17.74 20.67
N LEU A 31 -12.09 17.06 19.62
CA LEU A 31 -13.38 16.38 19.53
C LEU A 31 -13.29 15.04 20.26
N ASN A 32 -13.55 15.08 21.57
CA ASN A 32 -13.62 13.88 22.40
C ASN A 32 -15.06 13.47 22.74
N THR A 33 -16.04 14.35 22.52
CA THR A 33 -17.45 14.08 22.80
C THR A 33 -18.05 13.18 21.73
N TYR A 34 -18.31 11.93 22.08
CA TYR A 34 -18.87 10.92 21.19
C TYR A 34 -20.23 11.37 20.61
N ASP A 35 -21.11 11.93 21.44
CA ASP A 35 -22.47 12.33 21.02
C ASP A 35 -22.47 13.39 19.90
N VAL A 36 -21.52 14.34 19.92
CA VAL A 36 -21.41 15.37 18.87
C VAL A 36 -20.97 14.76 17.52
N ILE A 37 -20.08 13.78 17.56
CA ILE A 37 -19.65 13.04 16.38
C ILE A 37 -20.80 12.15 15.88
N ASP A 38 -21.55 11.53 16.80
CA ASP A 38 -22.71 10.70 16.51
C ASP A 38 -23.83 11.49 15.83
N ASP A 39 -24.16 12.69 16.33
CA ASP A 39 -25.15 13.59 15.74
C ASP A 39 -24.77 14.00 14.31
N LEU A 40 -23.49 14.33 14.09
CA LEU A 40 -22.97 14.65 12.76
C LEU A 40 -23.09 13.46 11.80
N ILE A 41 -22.68 12.26 12.22
CA ILE A 41 -22.75 11.05 11.39
C ILE A 41 -24.22 10.71 11.09
N SER A 42 -25.09 10.76 12.10
CA SER A 42 -26.53 10.52 11.96
C SER A 42 -27.15 11.49 10.96
N PHE A 43 -26.75 12.76 10.99
CA PHE A 43 -27.20 13.76 10.01
C PHE A 43 -26.74 13.45 8.57
N LEU A 44 -25.50 12.98 8.39
CA LEU A 44 -24.95 12.61 7.07
C LEU A 44 -25.55 11.31 6.51
N GLU A 45 -26.03 10.43 7.38
CA GLU A 45 -26.75 9.20 7.02
C GLU A 45 -28.16 9.47 6.48
N LEU A 46 -28.79 10.58 6.89
CA LEU A 46 -30.13 10.92 6.44
C LEU A 46 -30.20 10.99 4.90
N PRO A 47 -31.23 10.39 4.29
CA PRO A 47 -31.47 10.52 2.86
C PRO A 47 -31.83 11.98 2.55
N SER A 48 -31.24 12.51 1.49
CA SER A 48 -31.50 13.88 1.04
C SER A 48 -31.66 13.93 -0.48
N ASP A 49 -32.59 14.77 -0.93
CA ASP A 49 -32.84 15.04 -2.34
C ASP A 49 -32.96 16.56 -2.56
N PRO A 50 -31.99 17.22 -3.23
CA PRO A 50 -30.78 16.63 -3.82
C PRO A 50 -29.76 16.19 -2.76
N ILE A 51 -28.94 15.19 -3.10
CA ILE A 51 -27.86 14.72 -2.21
C ILE A 51 -26.87 15.86 -1.99
N LEU A 52 -26.56 16.14 -0.72
CA LEU A 52 -25.64 17.19 -0.33
C LEU A 52 -24.23 16.65 -0.23
N ILE A 53 -23.27 17.48 -0.60
CA ILE A 53 -21.87 17.11 -0.59
C ILE A 53 -21.19 17.86 0.56
N PRO A 54 -20.64 17.13 1.56
CA PRO A 54 -19.91 17.73 2.67
C PRO A 54 -18.67 18.47 2.20
N SER A 55 -18.12 19.34 3.04
CA SER A 55 -16.84 19.99 2.79
C SER A 55 -15.66 19.01 2.89
N GLU A 56 -14.49 19.43 2.39
CA GLU A 56 -13.25 18.65 2.50
C GLU A 56 -12.92 18.29 3.95
N ASP A 57 -13.15 19.21 4.89
CA ASP A 57 -12.84 18.99 6.31
C ASP A 57 -13.72 17.91 6.95
N ILE A 58 -14.99 17.82 6.55
CA ILE A 58 -15.87 16.73 6.98
C ILE A 58 -15.36 15.40 6.41
N PHE A 59 -14.90 15.37 5.15
CA PHE A 59 -14.27 14.16 4.63
C PHE A 59 -12.98 13.79 5.36
N HIS A 60 -12.16 14.76 5.77
CA HIS A 60 -10.98 14.50 6.60
C HIS A 60 -11.34 13.95 7.98
N LEU A 61 -12.42 14.45 8.59
CA LEU A 61 -12.94 13.94 9.85
C LEU A 61 -13.44 12.49 9.69
N LEU A 62 -14.26 12.22 8.66
CA LEU A 62 -14.75 10.88 8.35
C LEU A 62 -13.61 9.89 8.11
N LEU A 63 -12.58 10.28 7.34
CA LEU A 63 -11.40 9.46 7.08
C LEU A 63 -10.58 9.20 8.34
N THR A 64 -10.49 10.18 9.23
CA THR A 64 -9.79 10.02 10.50
C THR A 64 -10.53 9.03 11.38
N ILE A 65 -11.84 9.21 11.58
CA ILE A 65 -12.66 8.31 12.41
C ILE A 65 -12.67 6.90 11.81
N SER A 66 -12.78 6.77 10.49
CA SER A 66 -12.78 5.46 9.83
C SER A 66 -11.45 4.71 9.98
N SER A 67 -10.31 5.43 10.00
CA SER A 67 -8.99 4.80 10.16
C SER A 67 -8.67 4.38 11.60
N ARG A 68 -9.53 4.71 12.57
CA ARG A 68 -9.35 4.37 13.98
C ARG A 68 -10.11 3.11 14.33
N SER A 69 -9.49 2.26 15.16
CA SER A 69 -10.25 1.20 15.84
C SER A 69 -10.98 1.75 17.07
N ALA A 70 -12.17 1.21 17.35
CA ALA A 70 -12.96 1.58 18.53
C ALA A 70 -12.16 1.40 19.84
N SER A 71 -11.30 0.38 19.91
CA SER A 71 -10.45 0.15 21.08
C SER A 71 -9.37 1.23 21.30
N CYS A 72 -9.13 2.10 20.31
CA CYS A 72 -8.19 3.22 20.36
C CYS A 72 -8.84 4.59 20.59
N ASN A 73 -10.17 4.67 20.72
CA ASN A 73 -10.86 5.95 20.91
C ASN A 73 -10.66 6.54 22.31
N TRP A 74 -10.12 5.78 23.27
CA TRP A 74 -10.02 6.22 24.65
C TRP A 74 -8.58 6.14 25.17
N SER A 75 -8.06 7.24 25.71
CA SER A 75 -6.69 7.28 26.23
C SER A 75 -6.45 6.24 27.33
N ALA A 76 -5.37 5.48 27.22
CA ALA A 76 -4.95 4.48 28.19
C ALA A 76 -3.99 5.05 29.25
N ASP A 77 -3.67 6.34 29.16
CA ASP A 77 -2.82 7.04 30.11
C ASP A 77 -3.61 8.18 30.77
N SER A 78 -4.11 7.90 31.96
CA SER A 78 -4.67 8.89 32.89
C SER A 78 -3.60 9.76 33.56
N SER A 79 -2.32 9.57 33.22
CA SER A 79 -1.23 10.02 34.09
C SER A 79 -0.62 11.37 33.73
N LYS A 80 -0.63 11.85 32.47
CA LYS A 80 -0.10 13.19 32.11
C LYS A 80 -0.74 13.81 30.85
N PRO A 81 -1.76 14.67 30.98
CA PRO A 81 -2.24 15.48 29.86
C PRO A 81 -1.23 16.61 29.57
N LYS A 82 -0.74 16.72 28.34
CA LYS A 82 0.18 17.82 27.95
C LYS A 82 -0.55 19.10 27.52
N HIS A 83 -1.85 19.08 27.22
CA HIS A 83 -2.59 20.28 26.81
C HIS A 83 -4.07 20.27 27.22
N GLY A 84 -4.39 21.01 28.27
CA GLY A 84 -5.50 21.98 28.27
C GLY A 84 -6.92 21.53 28.59
N LEU A 85 -7.43 20.40 28.09
CA LEU A 85 -8.82 19.98 28.32
C LEU A 85 -8.85 18.54 28.80
N VAL A 86 -9.11 18.38 30.09
CA VAL A 86 -9.29 17.08 30.74
C VAL A 86 -10.74 16.65 30.51
N GLU A 87 -10.96 15.61 29.71
CA GLU A 87 -12.21 14.86 29.80
C GLU A 87 -12.35 14.34 31.22
N THR A 88 -13.46 14.66 31.88
CA THR A 88 -13.75 14.09 33.19
C THR A 88 -13.94 12.58 33.05
N GLN A 89 -13.58 11.83 34.09
CA GLN A 89 -13.80 10.37 34.13
C GLN A 89 -15.28 10.01 33.89
N GLU A 90 -16.20 10.92 34.22
CA GLU A 90 -17.64 10.84 33.94
C GLU A 90 -17.96 10.97 32.45
N GLN A 91 -17.35 11.89 31.71
CA GLN A 91 -17.52 12.01 30.25
C GLN A 91 -17.01 10.76 29.52
N LYS A 92 -15.89 10.17 29.98
CA LYS A 92 -15.38 8.91 29.43
C LYS A 92 -16.32 7.74 29.69
N LEU A 93 -16.96 7.70 30.87
CA LEU A 93 -17.93 6.67 31.22
C LEU A 93 -19.24 6.85 30.45
N ALA A 94 -19.72 8.09 30.30
CA ALA A 94 -20.90 8.42 29.51
C ALA A 94 -20.70 8.08 28.03
N SER A 95 -19.59 8.49 27.42
CA SER A 95 -19.29 8.16 26.02
C SER A 95 -19.09 6.66 25.77
N ARG A 96 -18.49 5.92 26.72
CA ARG A 96 -18.43 4.44 26.66
C ARG A 96 -19.81 3.80 26.81
N GLN A 97 -20.69 4.38 27.61
CA GLN A 97 -22.07 3.93 27.73
C GLN A 97 -22.86 4.23 26.45
N SER A 98 -22.68 5.40 25.82
CA SER A 98 -23.25 5.73 24.50
C SER A 98 -22.78 4.74 23.42
N GLU A 99 -21.47 4.42 23.39
CA GLU A 99 -20.89 3.41 22.49
C GLU A 99 -21.50 2.01 22.70
N GLN A 100 -21.83 1.64 23.94
CA GLN A 100 -22.48 0.37 24.28
C GLN A 100 -23.99 0.35 23.99
N LEU A 101 -24.65 1.52 23.98
CA LEU A 101 -26.09 1.66 23.72
C LEU A 101 -26.42 1.66 22.22
N LEU A 102 -25.48 2.04 21.36
CA LEU A 102 -25.57 1.96 19.90
C LEU A 102 -25.39 0.51 19.43
N HIS A 103 -26.43 -0.29 19.61
CA HIS A 103 -26.39 -1.76 19.53
C HIS A 103 -26.06 -2.38 18.15
N ASN A 104 -25.78 -1.61 17.09
CA ASN A 104 -25.76 -2.15 15.70
C ASN A 104 -24.53 -1.85 14.82
N SER A 105 -23.68 -0.83 15.08
CA SER A 105 -22.49 -0.54 14.24
C SER A 105 -21.55 0.49 14.87
N THR A 106 -20.22 0.32 14.71
CA THR A 106 -19.23 1.28 15.25
C THR A 106 -19.22 2.62 14.47
N LEU A 107 -18.72 3.71 15.08
CA LEU A 107 -18.55 4.99 14.36
C LEU A 107 -17.66 4.84 13.11
N SER A 108 -16.62 4.00 13.19
CA SER A 108 -15.75 3.71 12.04
C SER A 108 -16.54 3.07 10.89
N ASP A 109 -17.37 2.05 11.18
CA ASP A 109 -18.19 1.39 10.17
C ASP A 109 -19.21 2.34 9.52
N ARG A 110 -19.83 3.21 10.32
CA ARG A 110 -20.77 4.24 9.86
C ARG A 110 -20.09 5.29 8.98
N CYS A 111 -18.92 5.79 9.39
CA CYS A 111 -18.10 6.68 8.56
C CYS A 111 -17.73 6.03 7.23
N ILE A 112 -17.32 4.75 7.23
CA ILE A 112 -17.05 3.99 5.99
C ILE A 112 -18.30 3.87 5.12
N HIS A 113 -19.48 3.66 5.72
CA HIS A 113 -20.74 3.60 4.97
C HIS A 113 -21.05 4.93 4.27
N ILE A 114 -20.89 6.06 4.97
CA ILE A 114 -21.04 7.39 4.40
C ILE A 114 -20.02 7.63 3.28
N LEU A 115 -18.74 7.29 3.51
CA LEU A 115 -17.70 7.42 2.48
C LEU A 115 -18.04 6.59 1.23
N LYS A 116 -18.52 5.35 1.40
CA LYS A 116 -18.98 4.49 0.28
C LYS A 116 -20.13 5.13 -0.49
N LYS A 117 -21.11 5.75 0.18
CA LYS A 117 -22.21 6.51 -0.47
C LYS A 117 -21.66 7.58 -1.42
N TYR A 118 -20.69 8.39 -0.97
CA TYR A 118 -20.08 9.42 -1.82
C TYR A 118 -19.17 8.84 -2.93
N LYS A 119 -18.46 7.74 -2.68
CA LYS A 119 -17.76 7.00 -3.73
C LYS A 119 -18.71 6.61 -4.87
N HIS A 120 -19.87 6.06 -4.53
CA HIS A 120 -20.85 5.65 -5.54
C HIS A 120 -21.34 6.83 -6.38
N LEU A 121 -21.47 8.03 -5.80
CA LEU A 121 -21.79 9.24 -6.55
C LEU A 121 -20.67 9.64 -7.51
N VAL A 122 -19.42 9.61 -7.07
CA VAL A 122 -18.26 9.85 -7.93
C VAL A 122 -18.25 8.87 -9.11
N TYR A 123 -18.48 7.58 -8.85
CA TYR A 123 -18.49 6.55 -9.89
C TYR A 123 -19.68 6.67 -10.84
N ALA A 124 -20.78 7.29 -10.39
CA ALA A 124 -21.93 7.64 -11.22
C ALA A 124 -21.72 8.94 -12.04
N GLY A 125 -20.54 9.57 -11.94
CA GLY A 125 -20.20 10.78 -12.69
C GLY A 125 -20.61 12.10 -12.02
N ASN A 126 -20.85 12.11 -10.71
CA ASN A 126 -21.13 13.35 -9.98
C ASN A 126 -19.85 14.19 -9.80
N GLU A 127 -19.73 15.27 -10.58
CA GLU A 127 -18.56 16.15 -10.57
C GLU A 127 -18.39 16.89 -9.24
N ASP A 128 -19.48 17.35 -8.61
CA ASP A 128 -19.41 18.09 -7.34
C ASP A 128 -18.78 17.23 -6.24
N ALA A 129 -19.18 15.95 -6.13
CA ALA A 129 -18.63 15.02 -5.15
C ALA A 129 -17.15 14.73 -5.44
N TYR A 130 -16.79 14.61 -6.72
CA TYR A 130 -15.40 14.41 -7.13
C TYR A 130 -14.51 15.62 -6.83
N ASN A 131 -15.02 16.83 -7.09
CA ASN A 131 -14.31 18.09 -6.87
C ASN A 131 -13.97 18.35 -5.40
N VAL A 132 -14.69 17.71 -4.45
CA VAL A 132 -14.34 17.77 -3.02
C VAL A 132 -13.46 16.58 -2.59
N LEU A 133 -13.77 15.37 -3.07
CA LEU A 133 -13.02 14.17 -2.69
C LEU A 133 -11.60 14.15 -3.27
N GLN A 134 -11.39 14.65 -4.47
CA GLN A 134 -10.06 14.66 -5.10
C GLN A 134 -9.06 15.53 -4.30
N PRO A 135 -9.38 16.78 -3.92
CA PRO A 135 -8.50 17.57 -3.03
C PRO A 135 -8.31 16.94 -1.65
N THR A 136 -9.37 16.33 -1.10
CA THR A 136 -9.29 15.61 0.18
C THR A 136 -8.23 14.50 0.12
N ILE A 137 -8.32 13.60 -0.86
CA ILE A 137 -7.31 12.53 -1.03
C ILE A 137 -5.95 13.11 -1.39
N ASN A 138 -5.92 14.20 -2.16
CA ASN A 138 -4.69 14.90 -2.49
C ASN A 138 -3.91 15.36 -1.23
N HIS A 139 -4.61 15.87 -0.22
CA HIS A 139 -4.00 16.26 1.05
C HIS A 139 -3.36 15.10 1.81
N LEU A 140 -3.83 13.86 1.58
CA LEU A 140 -3.27 12.66 2.20
C LEU A 140 -2.03 12.14 1.45
N VAL A 141 -2.01 12.24 0.12
CA VAL A 141 -0.92 11.69 -0.72
C VAL A 141 0.20 12.68 -1.00
N THR A 142 0.03 13.96 -0.66
CA THR A 142 1.04 15.00 -0.85
C THR A 142 1.90 15.16 0.39
N LYS A 143 3.21 14.92 0.25
CA LYS A 143 4.19 15.27 1.28
C LYS A 143 4.57 16.74 1.13
N GLU A 144 4.21 17.59 2.09
CA GLU A 144 4.74 18.96 2.11
C GLU A 144 6.26 18.89 2.28
N SER A 145 6.99 19.32 1.26
CA SER A 145 8.44 19.45 1.34
C SER A 145 8.76 20.57 2.34
N SER A 146 9.20 20.21 3.55
CA SER A 146 9.87 21.17 4.42
C SER A 146 11.14 21.64 3.71
N ARG A 147 11.10 22.87 3.18
CA ARG A 147 12.22 23.61 2.59
C ARG A 147 13.01 22.82 1.54
N GLN A 148 12.53 22.85 0.30
CA GLN A 148 13.51 23.01 -0.79
C GLN A 148 14.28 24.30 -0.49
N ARG A 149 15.58 24.17 -0.15
CA ARG A 149 16.51 25.28 -0.31
C ARG A 149 16.35 25.73 -1.75
N SER A 150 15.74 26.89 -1.95
CA SER A 150 15.71 27.59 -3.22
C SER A 150 17.16 27.84 -3.62
N SER A 151 17.75 26.94 -4.40
CA SER A 151 18.90 27.28 -5.20
C SER A 151 18.37 28.26 -6.25
N SER A 152 18.62 29.53 -5.99
CA SER A 152 18.44 30.61 -6.95
C SER A 152 19.39 30.42 -8.11
N VAL A 153 19.08 29.51 -9.03
CA VAL A 153 19.68 29.54 -10.37
C VAL A 153 18.88 30.56 -11.16
N ARG A 154 19.33 31.82 -11.09
CA ARG A 154 18.94 32.87 -12.02
C ARG A 154 19.19 32.36 -13.44
N THR A 155 18.12 32.03 -14.15
CA THR A 155 18.07 31.93 -15.60
C THR A 155 18.40 33.30 -16.18
N VAL A 156 19.66 33.52 -16.55
CA VAL A 156 20.04 34.62 -17.43
C VAL A 156 19.67 34.21 -18.85
N PHE A 157 18.47 34.60 -19.27
CA PHE A 157 18.15 34.70 -20.69
C PHE A 157 18.92 35.89 -21.26
N LYS A 158 19.89 35.63 -22.15
CA LYS A 158 20.36 36.63 -23.12
C LYS A 158 20.03 36.14 -24.52
N ALA A 159 19.16 36.91 -25.17
CA ALA A 159 18.75 36.75 -26.56
C ALA A 159 19.92 37.03 -27.52
N VAL A 160 19.82 36.40 -28.69
CA VAL A 160 20.76 36.32 -29.81
C VAL A 160 20.84 37.66 -30.57
N GLU A 161 22.05 38.05 -31.01
CA GLU A 161 22.32 38.72 -32.30
C GLU A 161 23.84 38.67 -32.64
N GLN A 162 24.18 38.21 -33.84
CA GLN A 162 25.54 38.21 -34.46
C GLN A 162 25.81 39.60 -35.14
N PRO A 163 26.94 39.94 -35.83
CA PRO A 163 28.18 39.21 -36.20
C PRO A 163 29.51 40.07 -36.13
N LEU A 164 30.62 39.50 -36.69
CA LEU A 164 31.84 40.15 -37.27
C LEU A 164 33.19 40.12 -36.52
N THR A 165 33.93 39.01 -36.67
CA THR A 165 35.40 38.88 -36.99
C THR A 165 36.47 39.66 -36.14
N PRO A 166 37.79 39.51 -36.40
CA PRO A 166 38.68 38.68 -35.57
C PRO A 166 39.88 39.46 -34.97
N THR A 167 40.51 39.03 -33.87
CA THR A 167 41.99 39.19 -33.71
C THR A 167 42.62 38.54 -32.45
N LYS A 168 43.69 37.78 -32.74
CA LYS A 168 45.03 37.74 -32.10
C LYS A 168 45.22 37.33 -30.63
N ARG A 169 45.83 36.15 -30.51
CA ARG A 169 47.14 35.84 -29.89
C ARG A 169 47.45 36.39 -28.48
N GLY A 170 47.59 35.46 -27.54
CA GLY A 170 48.51 35.54 -26.39
C GLY A 170 49.13 34.16 -26.12
N LYS A 171 50.46 34.08 -26.14
CA LYS A 171 51.29 32.86 -26.10
C LYS A 171 51.79 32.56 -24.68
N ARG A 172 52.01 31.26 -24.40
CA ARG A 172 53.07 30.61 -23.56
C ARG A 172 53.01 30.89 -22.05
N SER A 173 53.22 29.91 -21.16
CA SER A 173 54.29 28.90 -21.03
C SER A 173 53.73 27.59 -20.44
N VAL A 174 53.97 26.39 -20.96
CA VAL A 174 55.17 25.51 -20.89
C VAL A 174 55.81 25.37 -19.50
N LYS A 175 55.56 24.25 -18.84
CA LYS A 175 56.62 23.35 -18.37
C LYS A 175 56.18 21.87 -18.40
N ARG A 176 56.81 21.12 -19.30
CA ARG A 176 56.90 19.64 -19.38
C ARG A 176 57.68 19.11 -18.17
N ARG A 177 57.46 17.88 -17.71
CA ARG A 177 58.09 16.59 -18.14
C ARG A 177 57.69 15.55 -17.06
N ARG A 178 57.62 14.22 -17.22
CA ARG A 178 57.75 13.16 -18.27
C ARG A 178 57.44 11.82 -17.50
N HIS A 179 56.64 10.89 -18.04
CA HIS A 179 57.04 9.54 -18.56
C HIS A 179 57.76 8.63 -17.52
N ASP A 180 57.44 7.35 -17.27
CA ASP A 180 56.96 6.25 -18.13
C ASP A 180 56.36 5.06 -17.32
N GLU A 181 55.52 4.23 -18.00
CA GLU A 181 55.37 2.74 -18.04
C GLU A 181 55.60 1.86 -16.78
N SER A 182 55.01 0.67 -16.52
CA SER A 182 53.94 -0.21 -17.04
C SER A 182 53.88 -1.49 -16.13
N ILE A 183 52.79 -2.29 -16.20
CA ILE A 183 52.64 -3.74 -15.85
C ILE A 183 52.16 -4.18 -14.44
N VAL A 184 50.91 -4.68 -14.41
CA VAL A 184 50.29 -5.92 -13.84
C VAL A 184 50.69 -6.47 -12.46
N GLU A 185 49.74 -6.60 -11.51
CA GLU A 185 49.22 -7.87 -10.91
C GLU A 185 48.18 -7.62 -9.79
N GLU A 186 47.32 -8.63 -9.59
CA GLU A 186 46.11 -8.71 -8.77
C GLU A 186 46.33 -8.61 -7.24
N SER A 187 45.35 -8.08 -6.51
CA SER A 187 44.77 -8.73 -5.31
C SER A 187 43.69 -7.89 -4.62
N SER A 188 42.53 -8.54 -4.41
CA SER A 188 41.67 -8.48 -3.22
C SER A 188 41.51 -7.15 -2.47
N ASP A 189 40.36 -6.48 -2.64
CA ASP A 189 39.84 -5.53 -1.65
C ASP A 189 38.46 -5.97 -1.13
N MET A 190 38.51 -6.58 0.04
CA MET A 190 37.40 -6.70 0.99
C MET A 190 37.64 -5.59 2.03
N VAL A 191 36.79 -4.56 2.05
CA VAL A 191 36.83 -3.52 3.10
C VAL A 191 35.48 -3.45 3.78
N VAL A 192 35.43 -4.11 4.93
CA VAL A 192 34.46 -3.92 6.01
C VAL A 192 34.91 -2.69 6.80
N ILE A 193 34.04 -1.69 6.95
CA ILE A 193 34.16 -0.67 8.00
C ILE A 193 32.77 -0.50 8.63
N THR A 194 32.63 -1.16 9.78
CA THR A 194 31.77 -0.81 10.91
C THR A 194 32.28 0.47 11.57
N ASP A 195 31.39 1.29 12.13
CA ASP A 195 31.65 1.98 13.40
C ASP A 195 30.34 2.29 14.13
N SER A 196 30.39 2.02 15.43
CA SER A 196 29.35 2.05 16.46
C SER A 196 29.25 3.44 17.11
N GLU A 197 28.10 3.79 17.68
CA GLU A 197 28.00 4.78 18.76
C GLU A 197 27.29 4.13 19.96
N GLU A 198 27.98 4.16 21.10
CA GLU A 198 27.63 3.54 22.39
C GLU A 198 26.80 4.49 23.28
N GLU A 199 26.01 3.87 24.16
CA GLU A 199 25.25 4.46 25.26
C GLU A 199 26.17 4.65 26.49
N GLU A 200 26.02 5.75 27.23
CA GLU A 200 26.60 5.91 28.57
C GLU A 200 25.45 6.05 29.60
N GLU A 201 25.38 5.05 30.49
CA GLU A 201 24.69 5.06 31.78
C GLU A 201 25.71 5.42 32.87
N GLU A 202 25.36 6.31 33.80
CA GLU A 202 26.10 6.46 35.07
C GLU A 202 25.12 6.34 36.25
N GLU A 203 25.35 5.33 37.10
CA GLU A 203 24.73 5.12 38.42
C GLU A 203 25.58 5.73 39.56
N GLU A 204 24.90 5.96 40.69
CA GLU A 204 25.33 6.63 41.92
C GLU A 204 26.28 5.83 42.83
N ASP A 205 26.92 6.57 43.77
CA ASP A 205 27.31 6.26 45.18
C ASP A 205 28.74 6.75 45.50
N GLY A 206 29.08 7.49 46.57
CA GLY A 206 28.34 7.99 47.73
C GLY A 206 29.28 8.74 48.71
N GLU A 207 28.62 9.47 49.62
CA GLU A 207 29.02 9.91 50.99
C GLU A 207 30.04 11.04 51.28
N GLY A 208 29.59 12.01 52.10
CA GLY A 208 30.46 12.85 52.93
C GLY A 208 29.89 14.17 53.48
N ASN A 209 28.94 14.11 54.42
CA ASN A 209 28.63 15.07 55.53
C ASN A 209 28.75 16.61 55.35
N GLU A 210 27.65 17.34 55.61
CA GLU A 210 27.45 18.03 56.90
C GLU A 210 26.05 18.70 57.00
N SER A 211 25.50 18.57 58.21
CA SER A 211 24.18 18.94 58.74
C SER A 211 23.82 20.44 58.78
N LYS A 212 22.52 20.76 58.59
CA LYS A 212 21.62 21.42 59.58
C LYS A 212 20.23 21.76 58.98
N ASP A 213 19.19 21.17 59.55
CA ASP A 213 17.77 21.56 59.50
C ASP A 213 17.50 22.86 60.33
N PRO A 214 16.26 23.37 60.45
CA PRO A 214 15.27 23.78 59.43
C PRO A 214 14.65 25.17 59.79
N GLU A 215 13.70 25.68 58.99
CA GLU A 215 12.42 26.31 59.43
C GLU A 215 11.84 27.37 58.47
N TYR A 216 10.49 27.33 58.40
CA TYR A 216 9.54 28.42 58.19
C TYR A 216 9.01 28.76 56.77
N ASN A 217 7.75 28.36 56.58
CA ASN A 217 6.72 28.94 55.70
C ASN A 217 5.64 29.53 56.65
N PRO A 218 4.58 30.26 56.23
CA PRO A 218 4.34 31.22 55.13
C PRO A 218 3.55 32.48 55.63
N SER A 219 3.28 33.49 54.78
CA SER A 219 2.05 34.35 54.79
C SER A 219 2.14 35.41 53.65
N GLN A 220 1.19 35.58 52.71
CA GLN A 220 -0.18 36.17 52.80
C GLN A 220 -0.15 37.61 53.37
N VAL A 221 -0.77 38.68 52.86
CA VAL A 221 -1.89 39.01 51.93
C VAL A 221 -1.70 40.49 51.52
N ASP A 222 -2.18 40.96 50.36
CA ASP A 222 -3.07 42.15 50.27
C ASP A 222 -3.41 42.57 48.82
N SER A 223 -4.55 43.24 48.75
CA SER A 223 -5.54 43.24 47.67
C SER A 223 -5.81 44.65 47.12
N PHE A 224 -6.55 44.69 46.00
CA PHE A 224 -7.34 45.80 45.42
C PHE A 224 -6.71 46.83 44.46
N GLY A 225 -7.37 47.04 43.31
CA GLY A 225 -7.31 48.28 42.54
C GLY A 225 -7.85 48.19 41.09
N SER A 226 -8.99 48.84 40.83
CA SER A 226 -9.78 48.85 39.59
C SER A 226 -9.39 49.98 38.61
N ASN A 227 -9.69 49.78 37.31
CA ASN A 227 -9.98 50.73 36.21
C ASN A 227 -8.92 51.76 35.74
N SER A 228 -8.59 51.75 34.44
CA SER A 228 -9.15 52.71 33.46
C SER A 228 -8.57 52.53 32.05
N TYR A 229 -9.42 52.82 31.05
CA TYR A 229 -9.06 53.02 29.65
C TYR A 229 -8.09 54.20 29.49
N THR A 230 -7.00 54.02 28.75
CA THR A 230 -6.49 55.03 27.81
C THR A 230 -5.61 54.40 26.75
N ASP A 231 -5.91 54.76 25.51
CA ASP A 231 -5.13 54.55 24.29
C ASP A 231 -3.65 54.90 24.46
N SER A 232 -2.78 54.02 23.96
CA SER A 232 -1.51 54.45 23.37
C SER A 232 -1.07 53.47 22.29
N CYS A 233 -1.53 53.73 21.06
CA CYS A 233 -0.90 53.21 19.86
C CYS A 233 0.58 53.62 19.83
N LYS A 234 1.50 52.67 20.01
CA LYS A 234 2.83 52.70 19.38
C LYS A 234 3.23 51.31 18.91
N ASN A 235 3.36 51.23 17.59
CA ASN A 235 3.73 50.09 16.76
C ASN A 235 4.96 49.31 17.26
N SER A 236 4.87 47.99 17.25
CA SER A 236 6.01 47.14 16.89
C SER A 236 5.54 45.84 16.23
N SER A 237 6.15 45.59 15.05
CA SER A 237 6.31 44.31 14.37
C SER A 237 5.05 43.54 13.95
N GLN A 238 4.69 43.73 12.68
CA GLN A 238 4.32 42.68 11.72
C GLN A 238 4.18 41.29 12.33
N THR A 239 2.98 40.98 12.84
CA THR A 239 2.53 39.60 12.91
C THR A 239 2.37 39.13 11.47
N ASN A 240 3.12 38.10 11.09
CA ASN A 240 2.80 37.31 9.92
C ASN A 240 1.44 36.67 10.18
N ASP A 241 0.37 37.35 9.79
CA ASP A 241 -0.94 36.74 9.59
C ASP A 241 -0.81 35.75 8.43
N LYS A 242 -0.22 34.59 8.70
CA LYS A 242 -0.63 33.38 8.02
C LYS A 242 -2.07 33.20 8.46
N LEU A 243 -3.01 33.40 7.54
CA LEU A 243 -4.35 32.83 7.61
C LEU A 243 -4.18 31.38 8.11
N THR A 244 -4.43 31.15 9.39
CA THR A 244 -4.49 29.81 9.97
C THR A 244 -5.65 29.12 9.28
N GLU A 245 -5.38 28.01 8.59
CA GLU A 245 -6.45 27.17 8.05
C GLU A 245 -7.48 26.93 9.17
N PRO A 246 -8.79 27.04 8.90
CA PRO A 246 -9.83 27.01 9.93
C PRO A 246 -9.88 25.73 10.78
N TRP A 247 -9.10 24.71 10.41
CA TRP A 247 -8.98 23.40 11.08
C TRP A 247 -7.56 23.05 11.53
N ALA A 248 -6.62 24.00 11.49
CA ALA A 248 -5.25 23.76 11.93
C ALA A 248 -5.23 23.41 13.43
N GLY A 249 -4.87 22.17 13.76
CA GLY A 249 -4.78 21.69 15.14
C GLY A 249 -6.02 20.99 15.68
N LEU A 250 -7.00 20.63 14.82
CA LEU A 250 -8.10 19.75 15.22
C LEU A 250 -7.57 18.36 15.61
N ARG A 251 -8.07 17.84 16.72
CA ARG A 251 -7.83 16.51 17.24
C ARG A 251 -9.16 15.78 17.42
N VAL A 252 -9.10 14.47 17.27
CA VAL A 252 -10.20 13.54 17.52
C VAL A 252 -9.66 12.50 18.48
N PHE A 253 -10.27 12.36 19.66
CA PHE A 253 -9.78 11.48 20.72
C PHE A 253 -8.30 11.73 21.07
N ASP A 254 -7.94 12.99 21.34
CA ASP A 254 -6.59 13.49 21.67
C ASP A 254 -5.53 13.40 20.56
N GLU A 255 -5.83 12.78 19.41
CA GLU A 255 -4.90 12.61 18.29
C GLU A 255 -5.27 13.51 17.10
N PRO A 256 -4.29 14.07 16.37
CA PRO A 256 -4.59 14.93 15.23
C PRO A 256 -5.26 14.15 14.09
N LEU A 257 -5.96 14.89 13.23
CA LEU A 257 -6.59 14.33 12.03
C LEU A 257 -5.58 13.56 11.16
N LEU A 258 -6.06 12.61 10.38
CA LEU A 258 -5.24 11.79 9.47
C LEU A 258 -4.43 12.68 8.50
N LYS A 259 -5.05 13.73 7.93
CA LYS A 259 -4.35 14.72 7.09
C LYS A 259 -3.21 15.40 7.83
N ASP A 260 -3.41 15.69 9.11
CA ASP A 260 -2.46 16.41 9.93
C ASP A 260 -1.37 15.48 10.43
N GLN A 261 -1.66 14.21 10.73
CA GLN A 261 -0.62 13.20 11.01
C GLN A 261 0.35 13.05 9.84
N PHE A 262 -0.17 13.11 8.61
CA PHE A 262 0.63 13.00 7.39
C PHE A 262 1.45 14.27 7.11
N ARG A 263 1.04 15.43 7.66
CA ARG A 263 1.70 16.74 7.50
C ARG A 263 2.63 17.13 8.67
N LEU A 264 2.16 17.01 9.91
CA LEU A 264 2.77 17.54 11.15
C LEU A 264 4.00 16.77 11.64
N THR A 265 4.18 15.52 11.25
CA THR A 265 5.21 14.64 11.83
C THR A 265 6.61 14.86 11.26
N ASN A 266 7.11 16.09 11.10
CA ASN A 266 8.42 16.34 10.45
C ASN A 266 8.56 15.58 9.10
N GLY A 267 7.44 15.27 8.42
CA GLY A 267 7.35 14.42 7.22
C GLY A 267 7.66 12.92 7.42
N ARG A 268 7.29 12.29 8.55
CA ARG A 268 7.73 10.92 8.90
C ARG A 268 6.68 9.81 8.83
N PHE A 269 5.38 10.12 8.78
CA PHE A 269 4.31 9.15 8.61
C PHE A 269 3.43 9.56 7.43
N GLY A 270 3.05 8.62 6.56
CA GLY A 270 2.15 8.87 5.42
C GLY A 270 1.35 7.64 5.00
N VAL A 271 0.65 7.72 3.86
CA VAL A 271 -0.19 6.62 3.36
C VAL A 271 0.57 5.30 3.22
N TRP A 272 1.84 5.33 2.81
CA TRP A 272 2.64 4.10 2.73
C TRP A 272 2.99 3.50 4.10
N ASP A 273 3.23 4.34 5.11
CA ASP A 273 3.41 3.87 6.48
C ASP A 273 2.10 3.27 7.03
N LEU A 274 0.95 3.86 6.68
CA LEU A 274 -0.36 3.31 7.00
C LEU A 274 -0.56 1.93 6.34
N VAL A 275 -0.28 1.80 5.03
CA VAL A 275 -0.30 0.51 4.32
C VAL A 275 0.58 -0.53 5.02
N ASN A 276 1.81 -0.13 5.36
CA ASN A 276 2.78 -1.00 6.01
C ASN A 276 2.31 -1.46 7.40
N TRP A 277 1.74 -0.54 8.19
CA TRP A 277 1.17 -0.81 9.52
C TRP A 277 -0.05 -1.71 9.44
N THR A 278 -0.99 -1.45 8.53
CA THR A 278 -2.19 -2.26 8.33
C THR A 278 -1.85 -3.72 8.03
N PHE A 279 -0.92 -3.97 7.09
CA PHE A 279 -0.54 -5.34 6.75
C PHE A 279 0.34 -6.02 7.80
N TYR A 280 1.10 -5.25 8.58
CA TYR A 280 1.77 -5.77 9.77
C TYR A 280 0.76 -6.26 10.83
N CYS A 281 -0.29 -5.48 11.09
CA CYS A 281 -1.39 -5.87 11.99
C CYS A 281 -2.13 -7.12 11.49
N ALA A 282 -2.41 -7.22 10.19
CA ALA A 282 -2.99 -8.43 9.58
C ALA A 282 -2.12 -9.68 9.84
N GLY A 283 -0.80 -9.53 9.66
CA GLY A 283 0.16 -10.60 9.90
C GLY A 283 0.25 -11.00 11.38
N LEU A 284 0.25 -10.02 12.30
CA LEU A 284 0.23 -10.29 13.74
C LEU A 284 -1.05 -11.01 14.17
N SER A 285 -2.19 -10.51 13.71
CA SER A 285 -3.50 -11.09 13.99
C SER A 285 -3.56 -12.53 13.50
N THR A 286 -3.19 -12.77 12.24
CA THR A 286 -3.16 -14.11 11.63
C THR A 286 -2.23 -15.06 12.38
N LYS A 287 -1.03 -14.61 12.73
CA LYS A 287 0.01 -15.49 13.30
C LYS A 287 -0.18 -15.81 14.78
N TYR A 288 -0.67 -14.86 15.57
CA TYR A 288 -0.70 -14.99 17.04
C TYR A 288 -2.09 -14.93 17.65
N TYR A 289 -3.08 -14.37 16.94
CA TYR A 289 -4.40 -14.06 17.48
C TYR A 289 -5.54 -14.64 16.65
N TYR A 290 -5.26 -15.65 15.83
CA TYR A 290 -6.28 -16.32 15.03
C TYR A 290 -7.46 -16.77 15.90
N LYS A 291 -8.69 -16.45 15.45
CA LYS A 291 -9.96 -16.70 16.16
C LYS A 291 -10.13 -16.02 17.53
N LYS A 292 -9.26 -15.06 17.88
CA LYS A 292 -9.39 -14.23 19.08
C LYS A 292 -9.67 -12.80 18.66
N GLU A 293 -10.62 -12.15 19.32
CA GLU A 293 -10.72 -10.69 19.23
C GLU A 293 -9.41 -10.08 19.75
N SER A 294 -8.70 -9.38 18.88
CA SER A 294 -7.43 -8.72 19.20
C SER A 294 -7.45 -7.28 18.70
N ASN A 295 -6.68 -6.42 19.35
CA ASN A 295 -6.48 -5.05 18.87
C ASN A 295 -5.84 -5.05 17.48
N CYS A 296 -4.98 -6.03 17.19
CA CYS A 296 -4.39 -6.16 15.85
C CYS A 296 -5.46 -6.38 14.76
N HIS A 297 -6.45 -7.25 15.01
CA HIS A 297 -7.58 -7.48 14.10
C HIS A 297 -8.43 -6.21 13.92
N THR A 298 -8.82 -5.55 15.01
CA THR A 298 -9.69 -4.36 14.94
C THR A 298 -9.00 -3.18 14.26
N ILE A 299 -7.70 -2.98 14.50
CA ILE A 299 -6.88 -1.99 13.81
C ILE A 299 -6.78 -2.31 12.32
N TYR A 300 -6.47 -3.57 11.97
CA TYR A 300 -6.41 -4.02 10.59
C TYR A 300 -7.73 -3.74 9.84
N LYS A 301 -8.87 -4.11 10.42
CA LYS A 301 -10.20 -3.97 9.80
C LYS A 301 -10.57 -2.50 9.53
N ALA A 302 -10.32 -1.60 10.49
CA ALA A 302 -10.60 -0.17 10.34
C ALA A 302 -9.71 0.48 9.27
N GLN A 303 -8.42 0.19 9.31
CA GLN A 303 -7.46 0.80 8.39
C GLN A 303 -7.56 0.23 6.98
N SER A 304 -7.76 -1.08 6.81
CA SER A 304 -7.95 -1.71 5.50
C SER A 304 -9.19 -1.14 4.80
N SER A 305 -10.29 -0.93 5.51
CA SER A 305 -11.50 -0.29 4.97
C SER A 305 -11.25 1.14 4.52
N THR A 306 -10.48 1.91 5.29
CA THR A 306 -10.11 3.29 4.94
C THR A 306 -9.16 3.33 3.74
N LEU A 307 -8.14 2.48 3.72
CA LEU A 307 -7.21 2.34 2.59
C LEU A 307 -7.95 1.91 1.32
N LEU A 308 -8.90 0.99 1.42
CA LEU A 308 -9.70 0.56 0.27
C LEU A 308 -10.45 1.74 -0.38
N PHE A 309 -11.05 2.61 0.44
CA PHE A 309 -11.68 3.84 -0.03
C PHE A 309 -10.68 4.82 -0.63
N ILE A 310 -9.53 5.05 0.01
CA ILE A 310 -8.47 5.91 -0.54
C ILE A 310 -8.03 5.41 -1.92
N PHE A 311 -7.76 4.11 -2.06
CA PHE A 311 -7.35 3.52 -3.33
C PHE A 311 -8.49 3.45 -4.37
N ASP A 312 -9.76 3.36 -3.96
CA ASP A 312 -10.92 3.50 -4.88
C ASP A 312 -10.91 4.88 -5.59
N ILE A 313 -10.62 5.95 -4.86
CA ILE A 313 -10.58 7.30 -5.42
C ILE A 313 -9.30 7.54 -6.23
N ILE A 314 -8.15 7.00 -5.79
CA ILE A 314 -6.90 7.03 -6.56
C ILE A 314 -7.06 6.32 -7.90
N GLU A 315 -7.70 5.14 -7.89
CA GLU A 315 -7.97 4.35 -9.10
C GLU A 315 -8.86 5.12 -10.09
N TYR A 316 -9.98 5.67 -9.61
CA TYR A 316 -10.88 6.47 -10.43
C TYR A 316 -10.19 7.71 -11.01
N ASN A 317 -9.43 8.44 -10.19
CA ASN A 317 -8.63 9.59 -10.65
C ASN A 317 -7.61 9.18 -11.72
N LEU A 318 -6.91 8.05 -11.54
CA LEU A 318 -5.93 7.56 -12.51
C LEU A 318 -6.59 7.25 -13.86
N VAL A 319 -7.67 6.45 -13.86
CA VAL A 319 -8.35 6.05 -15.09
C VAL A 319 -8.88 7.27 -15.85
N ASN A 320 -9.59 8.17 -15.18
CA ASN A 320 -10.15 9.36 -15.83
C ASN A 320 -9.06 10.33 -16.32
N THR A 321 -8.03 10.58 -15.50
CA THR A 321 -6.95 11.49 -15.91
C THR A 321 -6.19 10.94 -17.12
N LEU A 322 -6.00 9.62 -17.21
CA LEU A 322 -5.42 9.00 -18.39
C LEU A 322 -6.35 9.10 -19.61
N GLN A 323 -7.65 8.86 -19.45
CA GLN A 323 -8.62 9.07 -20.54
C GLN A 323 -8.60 10.50 -21.06
N ASP A 324 -8.45 11.49 -20.19
CA ASP A 324 -8.38 12.91 -20.55
C ASP A 324 -7.07 13.27 -21.28
N ILE A 325 -5.92 12.78 -20.77
CA ILE A 325 -4.59 13.02 -21.39
C ILE A 325 -4.55 12.42 -22.80
N PHE A 326 -5.01 11.17 -22.94
CA PHE A 326 -4.95 10.45 -24.20
C PHE A 326 -6.14 10.74 -25.13
N LYS A 327 -7.20 11.39 -24.60
CA LYS A 327 -8.47 11.68 -25.30
C LYS A 327 -9.14 10.44 -25.87
N GLU A 328 -9.01 9.32 -25.17
CA GLU A 328 -9.48 8.01 -25.59
C GLU A 328 -10.12 7.31 -24.40
N LYS A 329 -11.22 6.58 -24.63
CA LYS A 329 -11.84 5.77 -23.58
C LYS A 329 -10.90 4.69 -23.06
N ASP A 330 -10.04 4.20 -23.96
CA ASP A 330 -9.02 3.24 -23.63
C ASP A 330 -7.63 3.76 -24.04
N PRO A 331 -6.90 4.41 -23.11
CA PRO A 331 -5.59 5.01 -23.38
C PRO A 331 -4.59 4.03 -24.00
N TYR A 332 -4.65 2.76 -23.61
CA TYR A 332 -3.65 1.78 -24.03
C TYR A 332 -3.93 1.20 -25.41
N ALA A 333 -5.20 1.12 -25.86
CA ALA A 333 -5.52 0.70 -27.23
C ALA A 333 -4.79 1.55 -28.29
N THR A 334 -4.61 2.84 -28.02
CA THR A 334 -3.86 3.76 -28.89
C THR A 334 -2.35 3.60 -28.73
N LEU A 335 -1.87 3.38 -27.49
CA LEU A 335 -0.46 3.12 -27.22
C LEU A 335 0.05 1.85 -27.94
N PHE A 336 -0.75 0.78 -27.96
CA PHE A 336 -0.40 -0.49 -28.62
C PHE A 336 -0.36 -0.43 -30.15
N LYS A 337 -1.15 0.45 -30.79
CA LYS A 337 -1.35 0.41 -32.25
C LYS A 337 -0.31 1.17 -33.06
N THR A 338 0.24 2.29 -32.59
CA THR A 338 1.30 2.99 -33.35
C THR A 338 2.16 3.90 -32.46
N PRO A 339 3.49 3.71 -32.41
CA PRO A 339 4.38 4.60 -31.68
C PRO A 339 4.43 5.94 -32.42
N SER A 340 3.89 6.98 -31.80
CA SER A 340 3.91 8.34 -32.33
C SER A 340 4.66 9.26 -31.37
N ASP A 341 5.24 10.36 -31.87
CA ASP A 341 5.80 11.42 -31.02
C ASP A 341 4.75 11.98 -30.04
N LYS A 342 3.45 11.89 -30.39
CA LYS A 342 2.35 12.24 -29.50
C LYS A 342 2.27 11.31 -28.29
N ASN A 343 2.47 10.01 -28.48
CA ASN A 343 2.46 9.06 -27.36
C ASN A 343 3.64 9.31 -26.41
N LYS A 344 4.81 9.67 -26.95
CA LYS A 344 5.98 10.07 -26.14
C LYS A 344 5.68 11.30 -25.29
N PHE A 345 5.06 12.32 -25.88
CA PHE A 345 4.67 13.52 -25.17
C PHE A 345 3.60 13.23 -24.10
N ALA A 346 2.63 12.36 -24.40
CA ALA A 346 1.63 11.92 -23.43
C ALA A 346 2.24 11.15 -22.24
N SER A 347 3.22 10.27 -22.45
CA SER A 347 3.91 9.59 -21.34
C SER A 347 4.67 10.56 -20.44
N LEU A 348 5.35 11.57 -21.02
CA LEU A 348 5.98 12.64 -20.24
C LEU A 348 4.94 13.47 -19.46
N GLN A 349 3.79 13.75 -20.08
CA GLN A 349 2.69 14.39 -19.38
C GLN A 349 2.22 13.55 -18.19
N VAL A 350 2.06 12.24 -18.33
CA VAL A 350 1.66 11.35 -17.22
C VAL A 350 2.67 11.37 -16.08
N GLU A 351 3.98 11.36 -16.38
CA GLU A 351 5.04 11.41 -15.37
C GLU A 351 5.00 12.71 -14.54
N ASP A 352 4.84 13.84 -15.23
CA ASP A 352 4.84 15.18 -14.64
C ASP A 352 3.45 15.63 -14.15
N ASN A 353 2.38 14.88 -14.46
CA ASN A 353 1.02 15.30 -14.11
C ASN A 353 0.81 15.26 -12.60
N SER A 354 0.73 16.45 -12.01
CA SER A 354 0.46 16.58 -10.59
C SER A 354 -0.97 16.19 -10.21
N ASN A 355 -1.93 16.16 -11.13
CA ASN A 355 -3.31 15.76 -10.86
C ASN A 355 -3.48 14.24 -10.68
N ILE A 356 -2.47 13.43 -11.08
CA ILE A 356 -2.49 11.99 -10.85
C ILE A 356 -2.10 11.73 -9.39
N LEU A 357 -3.11 11.40 -8.57
CA LEU A 357 -2.94 11.14 -7.13
C LEU A 357 -1.94 10.01 -6.87
N LEU A 358 -1.95 8.97 -7.69
CA LEU A 358 -0.98 7.87 -7.60
C LEU A 358 0.47 8.36 -7.81
N SER A 359 0.70 9.27 -8.76
CA SER A 359 2.04 9.82 -9.02
C SER A 359 2.56 10.59 -7.80
N ARG A 360 1.69 11.38 -7.16
CA ARG A 360 2.00 12.05 -5.88
C ARG A 360 2.32 11.04 -4.78
N LEU A 361 1.50 9.99 -4.64
CA LEU A 361 1.71 8.93 -3.67
C LEU A 361 3.04 8.20 -3.90
N LEU A 362 3.38 7.83 -5.13
CA LEU A 362 4.65 7.16 -5.46
C LEU A 362 5.85 8.07 -5.18
N LYS A 363 5.77 9.37 -5.50
CA LYS A 363 6.80 10.36 -5.17
C LYS A 363 7.07 10.46 -3.66
N SER A 364 6.09 10.12 -2.81
CA SER A 364 6.29 10.09 -1.35
C SER A 364 7.18 8.95 -0.86
N LEU A 365 7.41 7.90 -1.67
CA LEU A 365 8.32 6.80 -1.34
C LEU A 365 9.79 7.21 -1.34
N GLY A 366 10.15 8.29 -2.04
CA GLY A 366 11.52 8.80 -2.10
C GLY A 366 11.86 9.36 -3.48
N TYR A 367 13.02 10.03 -3.54
CA TYR A 367 13.49 10.70 -4.77
C TYR A 367 13.96 9.72 -5.86
N LEU A 368 14.41 8.52 -5.47
CA LEU A 368 14.89 7.49 -6.40
C LEU A 368 13.72 6.68 -6.95
N GLN A 369 13.29 7.00 -8.18
CA GLN A 369 12.28 6.25 -8.92
C GLN A 369 12.62 4.75 -9.05
N SER A 370 13.91 4.41 -9.14
CA SER A 370 14.40 3.02 -9.22
C SER A 370 13.96 2.13 -8.06
N GLN A 371 13.66 2.71 -6.90
CA GLN A 371 13.31 1.97 -5.69
C GLN A 371 11.80 1.93 -5.43
N TRP A 372 10.99 2.60 -6.27
CA TRP A 372 9.56 2.72 -6.00
C TRP A 372 8.86 1.36 -5.96
N TYR A 373 9.05 0.50 -6.96
CA TYR A 373 8.38 -0.81 -6.98
C TYR A 373 8.83 -1.73 -5.85
N ASP A 374 10.12 -1.77 -5.54
CA ASP A 374 10.66 -2.55 -4.43
C ASP A 374 10.00 -2.14 -3.10
N ARG A 375 9.94 -0.83 -2.81
CA ARG A 375 9.29 -0.30 -1.60
C ARG A 375 7.78 -0.52 -1.58
N VAL A 376 7.10 -0.35 -2.71
CA VAL A 376 5.66 -0.68 -2.83
C VAL A 376 5.44 -2.13 -2.44
N VAL A 377 6.20 -3.04 -3.05
CA VAL A 377 6.06 -4.49 -2.80
C VAL A 377 6.48 -4.86 -1.38
N GLU A 378 7.49 -4.20 -0.80
CA GLU A 378 7.87 -4.38 0.60
C GLU A 378 6.72 -4.06 1.55
N PHE A 379 6.08 -2.91 1.39
CA PHE A 379 4.95 -2.50 2.24
C PHE A 379 3.71 -3.35 1.96
N VAL A 380 3.37 -3.58 0.69
CA VAL A 380 2.15 -4.31 0.29
C VAL A 380 2.22 -5.78 0.70
N PHE A 381 3.38 -6.41 0.76
CA PHE A 381 3.52 -7.82 1.15
C PHE A 381 4.02 -8.03 2.59
N ASN A 382 4.03 -6.98 3.42
CA ASN A 382 4.36 -7.11 4.83
C ASN A 382 3.37 -8.06 5.55
N GLY A 383 3.84 -8.83 6.52
CA GLY A 383 3.02 -9.67 7.39
C GLY A 383 2.64 -11.05 6.83
N LEU A 384 2.99 -11.38 5.58
CA LEU A 384 2.62 -12.67 4.95
C LEU A 384 3.59 -13.82 5.26
N ALA A 385 4.90 -13.67 4.98
CA ALA A 385 5.87 -14.75 5.18
C ALA A 385 6.57 -14.69 6.55
N ARG A 386 7.15 -13.53 6.87
CA ARG A 386 7.81 -13.26 8.15
C ARG A 386 7.42 -11.87 8.61
N LEU A 387 7.17 -11.73 9.91
CA LEU A 387 6.95 -10.43 10.52
C LEU A 387 8.29 -9.68 10.61
N PRO A 388 8.42 -8.53 9.94
CA PRO A 388 9.59 -7.66 10.05
C PRO A 388 9.55 -6.89 11.38
N PRO A 389 10.55 -6.04 11.66
CA PRO A 389 10.48 -5.10 12.78
C PRO A 389 9.18 -4.28 12.76
N CYS A 390 8.66 -4.00 13.95
CA CYS A 390 7.41 -3.28 14.14
C CYS A 390 7.46 -1.92 13.43
N PRO A 391 6.61 -1.69 12.40
CA PRO A 391 6.60 -0.43 11.67
C PRO A 391 6.04 0.70 12.55
N ARG A 392 6.16 1.93 12.07
CA ARG A 392 5.51 3.07 12.73
C ARG A 392 4.00 2.88 12.65
N ALA A 393 3.30 3.26 13.72
CA ALA A 393 1.84 3.32 13.74
C ALA A 393 1.37 4.73 13.38
N CYS A 394 0.19 4.82 12.78
CA CYS A 394 -0.46 6.10 12.49
C CYS A 394 -0.81 6.85 13.77
N TYR A 395 -1.25 6.08 14.77
CA TYR A 395 -1.69 6.55 16.05
C TYR A 395 -0.78 6.01 17.15
N GLN A 396 -0.42 6.86 18.11
CA GLN A 396 0.46 6.47 19.21
C GLN A 396 -0.23 5.41 20.07
N HIS A 397 -1.54 5.53 20.25
CA HIS A 397 -2.33 4.61 21.05
C HIS A 397 -2.34 3.18 20.47
N GLU A 398 -2.47 3.05 19.15
CA GLU A 398 -2.40 1.75 18.46
C GLU A 398 -1.06 1.06 18.73
N SER A 399 0.05 1.80 18.63
CA SER A 399 1.37 1.24 18.93
C SER A 399 1.48 0.76 20.37
N ILE A 400 0.83 1.43 21.33
CA ILE A 400 0.83 1.01 22.75
C ILE A 400 0.04 -0.28 22.93
N LEU A 401 -1.16 -0.37 22.33
CA LEU A 401 -2.02 -1.56 22.43
C LEU A 401 -1.34 -2.80 21.84
N VAL A 402 -0.83 -2.68 20.60
CA VAL A 402 -0.15 -3.79 19.92
C VAL A 402 1.07 -4.27 20.72
N ARG A 403 1.89 -3.35 21.26
CA ARG A 403 3.04 -3.73 22.11
C ARG A 403 2.61 -4.43 23.40
N ARG A 404 1.51 -4.00 24.03
CA ARG A 404 0.99 -4.64 25.25
C ARG A 404 0.47 -6.05 24.96
N GLU A 405 -0.24 -6.25 23.85
CA GLU A 405 -0.72 -7.57 23.43
C GLU A 405 0.45 -8.53 23.16
N LEU A 406 1.47 -8.07 22.43
CA LEU A 406 2.66 -8.87 22.13
C LEU A 406 3.40 -9.32 23.40
N LYS A 407 3.51 -8.44 24.41
CA LYS A 407 4.15 -8.79 25.69
C LYS A 407 3.36 -9.81 26.50
N LYS A 408 2.03 -9.80 26.43
CA LYS A 408 1.17 -10.75 27.16
C LYS A 408 1.21 -12.15 26.54
N ASN A 409 1.28 -12.23 25.22
CA ASN A 409 1.09 -13.46 24.46
C ASN A 409 2.40 -14.10 23.96
N SER A 410 3.57 -13.49 24.22
CA SER A 410 4.88 -14.06 23.88
C SER A 410 5.19 -15.41 24.54
N ARG A 411 4.37 -15.84 25.51
CA ARG A 411 4.48 -17.13 26.21
C ARG A 411 3.68 -18.27 25.57
N ASP A 412 2.69 -17.96 24.73
CA ASP A 412 1.75 -18.91 24.13
C ASP A 412 1.76 -18.79 22.60
N VAL A 413 2.94 -18.91 21.97
CA VAL A 413 3.02 -18.97 20.50
C VAL A 413 2.52 -20.34 20.05
N PRO A 414 1.40 -20.44 19.30
CA PRO A 414 1.00 -21.71 18.72
C PRO A 414 2.13 -22.21 17.83
N LYS A 415 2.53 -23.48 18.01
CA LYS A 415 3.44 -24.15 17.08
C LYS A 415 2.70 -24.30 15.75
N GLU A 416 3.14 -23.53 14.75
CA GLU A 416 2.82 -23.65 13.32
C GLU A 416 1.47 -24.31 13.02
N GLU A 417 0.40 -23.51 13.07
CA GLU A 417 -0.89 -23.92 12.51
C GLU A 417 -0.91 -23.61 11.01
N LYS A 418 -1.46 -24.54 10.24
CA LYS A 418 -1.69 -24.45 8.79
C LYS A 418 -2.38 -23.12 8.46
N VAL A 419 -2.06 -22.55 7.30
CA VAL A 419 -2.79 -21.39 6.77
C VAL A 419 -4.29 -21.69 6.76
N HIS A 420 -5.07 -20.80 7.36
CA HIS A 420 -6.52 -20.93 7.45
C HIS A 420 -7.19 -19.93 6.51
N CYS A 421 -8.29 -20.36 5.89
CA CYS A 421 -9.03 -19.57 4.92
C CYS A 421 -9.67 -18.30 5.52
N ASP A 422 -9.97 -18.29 6.82
CA ASP A 422 -10.64 -17.18 7.50
C ASP A 422 -9.66 -16.33 8.33
N THR A 423 -8.59 -15.84 7.70
CA THR A 423 -7.56 -15.02 8.37
C THR A 423 -7.49 -13.62 7.81
N ASP A 424 -7.02 -12.66 8.62
CA ASP A 424 -6.81 -11.27 8.17
C ASP A 424 -5.82 -11.19 7.00
N ASN A 425 -4.83 -12.07 6.93
CA ASN A 425 -3.94 -12.14 5.77
C ASN A 425 -4.67 -12.58 4.50
N MET A 426 -5.58 -13.56 4.57
CA MET A 426 -6.42 -13.96 3.42
C MET A 426 -7.33 -12.80 2.98
N ASP A 427 -8.08 -12.19 3.92
CA ASP A 427 -8.93 -11.02 3.65
C ASP A 427 -8.13 -9.85 3.03
N SER A 428 -6.89 -9.65 3.49
CA SER A 428 -6.05 -8.55 3.01
C SER A 428 -5.61 -8.67 1.55
N MET A 429 -5.66 -9.88 0.96
CA MET A 429 -5.18 -10.12 -0.40
C MET A 429 -5.92 -9.30 -1.45
N CYS A 430 -7.20 -8.99 -1.23
CA CYS A 430 -7.99 -8.10 -2.09
C CYS A 430 -7.38 -6.69 -2.16
N LEU A 431 -7.07 -6.09 -1.00
CA LEU A 431 -6.46 -4.76 -0.95
C LEU A 431 -5.03 -4.79 -1.54
N ARG A 432 -4.25 -5.85 -1.26
CA ARG A 432 -2.90 -6.01 -1.82
C ARG A 432 -2.93 -6.08 -3.35
N PHE A 433 -3.82 -6.89 -3.90
CA PHE A 433 -4.04 -6.99 -5.34
C PHE A 433 -4.41 -5.63 -5.94
N LYS A 434 -5.36 -4.93 -5.33
CA LYS A 434 -5.81 -3.62 -5.82
C LYS A 434 -4.67 -2.61 -5.90
N ILE A 435 -3.85 -2.50 -4.86
CA ILE A 435 -2.69 -1.59 -4.84
C ILE A 435 -1.73 -1.95 -5.98
N CYS A 436 -1.38 -3.23 -6.12
CA CYS A 436 -0.51 -3.71 -7.21
C CYS A 436 -1.12 -3.44 -8.60
N ALA A 437 -2.41 -3.69 -8.79
CA ALA A 437 -3.10 -3.49 -10.06
C ALA A 437 -3.14 -2.01 -10.48
N ILE A 438 -3.38 -1.10 -9.54
CA ILE A 438 -3.34 0.36 -9.78
C ILE A 438 -1.93 0.80 -10.21
N VAL A 439 -0.90 0.34 -9.49
CA VAL A 439 0.50 0.66 -9.83
C VAL A 439 0.89 0.06 -11.18
N TYR A 440 0.50 -1.20 -11.44
CA TYR A 440 0.74 -1.86 -12.71
C TYR A 440 0.09 -1.11 -13.87
N TYR A 441 -1.19 -0.74 -13.75
CA TYR A 441 -1.93 -0.01 -14.78
C TYR A 441 -1.24 1.32 -15.13
N TRP A 442 -0.86 2.11 -14.12
CA TRP A 442 -0.05 3.32 -14.35
C TRP A 442 1.28 3.04 -15.05
N SER A 443 1.96 1.96 -14.68
CA SER A 443 3.27 1.58 -15.21
C SER A 443 3.24 1.17 -16.70
N LEU A 444 2.09 0.71 -17.21
CA LEU A 444 1.91 0.37 -18.62
C LEU A 444 2.18 1.56 -19.56
N VAL A 445 2.03 2.80 -19.09
CA VAL A 445 2.32 4.02 -19.87
C VAL A 445 3.82 4.15 -20.21
N PHE A 446 4.69 3.47 -19.46
CA PHE A 446 6.14 3.51 -19.59
C PHE A 446 6.75 2.21 -20.12
N ASP A 447 5.96 1.15 -20.31
CA ASP A 447 6.48 -0.14 -20.78
C ASP A 447 6.82 -0.07 -22.27
N LYS A 448 8.12 -0.24 -22.58
CA LYS A 448 8.67 -0.22 -23.93
C LYS A 448 8.11 -1.32 -24.84
N ARG A 449 7.51 -2.39 -24.30
CA ARG A 449 6.86 -3.45 -25.09
C ARG A 449 5.46 -3.05 -25.56
N VAL A 450 4.81 -2.14 -24.86
CA VAL A 450 3.55 -1.51 -25.28
C VAL A 450 3.80 -0.59 -26.49
N PHE A 451 4.98 0.04 -26.54
CA PHE A 451 5.44 0.81 -27.70
C PHE A 451 6.14 -0.09 -28.74
N SER A 452 5.51 -0.36 -29.88
CA SER A 452 6.17 -1.11 -30.98
C SER A 452 7.32 -0.35 -31.70
N GLY A 453 7.95 0.63 -31.03
CA GLY A 453 8.97 1.51 -31.60
C GLY A 453 10.30 1.46 -30.86
N LYS A 454 11.41 1.53 -31.61
CA LYS A 454 12.79 1.53 -31.12
C LYS A 454 12.98 2.44 -29.91
N SER A 455 13.77 1.96 -28.95
CA SER A 455 14.10 2.66 -27.71
C SER A 455 14.36 4.16 -27.90
N PHE A 456 13.59 4.98 -27.19
CA PHE A 456 13.76 6.43 -27.22
C PHE A 456 14.46 6.94 -25.95
N GLY A 457 15.53 7.71 -26.16
CA GLY A 457 16.03 8.74 -25.23
C GLY A 457 17.07 8.29 -24.20
N ARG A 458 18.19 9.01 -24.18
CA ARG A 458 19.36 8.78 -23.32
C ARG A 458 19.01 8.97 -21.84
N ASN A 459 19.28 7.93 -21.04
CA ASN A 459 19.27 7.85 -19.58
C ASN A 459 17.86 7.91 -18.89
N SER A 460 17.52 6.81 -18.18
CA SER A 460 16.59 6.70 -17.03
C SER A 460 15.05 6.60 -17.16
N LEU A 461 14.49 5.83 -18.11
CA LEU A 461 13.08 5.36 -17.99
C LEU A 461 12.93 3.82 -18.01
N ALA A 462 14.03 3.06 -17.90
CA ALA A 462 13.95 1.60 -17.79
C ALA A 462 13.35 1.11 -16.45
N GLN A 463 13.31 1.98 -15.45
CA GLN A 463 13.03 1.64 -14.05
C GLN A 463 11.53 1.69 -13.69
N LEU A 464 10.71 2.43 -14.44
CA LEU A 464 9.25 2.51 -14.26
C LEU A 464 8.51 1.52 -15.19
N ASN A 465 9.18 0.44 -15.58
CA ASN A 465 8.61 -0.59 -16.44
C ASN A 465 7.70 -1.51 -15.62
N ALA A 466 6.51 -1.81 -16.14
CA ALA A 466 5.56 -2.77 -15.57
C ALA A 466 6.19 -4.16 -15.28
N LEU A 467 7.19 -4.59 -16.06
CA LEU A 467 7.93 -5.83 -15.79
C LEU A 467 8.68 -5.83 -14.46
N GLU A 468 9.26 -4.70 -14.08
CA GLU A 468 10.05 -4.62 -12.86
C GLU A 468 9.15 -4.80 -11.63
N LEU A 469 7.94 -4.21 -11.64
CA LEU A 469 6.92 -4.49 -10.64
C LEU A 469 6.58 -5.99 -10.58
N ILE A 470 6.33 -6.62 -11.74
CA ILE A 470 6.02 -8.06 -11.81
C ILE A 470 7.14 -8.88 -11.15
N LYS A 471 8.41 -8.60 -11.47
CA LYS A 471 9.55 -9.31 -10.88
C LYS A 471 9.59 -9.17 -9.35
N PHE A 472 9.40 -7.96 -8.82
CA PHE A 472 9.38 -7.77 -7.36
C PHE A 472 8.23 -8.56 -6.70
N VAL A 473 7.05 -8.58 -7.30
CA VAL A 473 5.92 -9.39 -6.80
C VAL A 473 6.24 -10.89 -6.86
N CYS A 474 6.82 -11.38 -7.97
CA CYS A 474 7.27 -12.77 -8.12
C CYS A 474 8.26 -13.19 -7.02
N GLU A 475 9.23 -12.33 -6.70
CA GLU A 475 10.20 -12.60 -5.63
C GLU A 475 9.52 -12.75 -4.25
N LYS A 476 8.41 -12.04 -3.99
CA LYS A 476 7.60 -12.26 -2.78
C LYS A 476 6.85 -13.59 -2.87
N PHE A 477 6.26 -13.93 -4.01
CA PHE A 477 5.50 -15.17 -4.20
C PHE A 477 6.33 -16.44 -4.05
N LYS A 478 7.65 -16.39 -4.24
CA LYS A 478 8.54 -17.50 -3.85
C LYS A 478 8.37 -17.91 -2.40
N ARG A 479 8.24 -16.93 -1.49
CA ARG A 479 8.30 -17.13 -0.03
C ARG A 479 6.94 -17.18 0.66
N VAL A 480 5.88 -16.78 -0.03
CA VAL A 480 4.51 -16.73 0.50
C VAL A 480 3.80 -18.04 0.18
N ASP A 481 2.95 -18.52 1.08
CA ASP A 481 2.18 -19.76 0.87
C ASP A 481 1.25 -19.67 -0.34
N TYR A 482 1.05 -20.80 -1.03
CA TYR A 482 0.31 -20.85 -2.29
C TYR A 482 -1.13 -20.34 -2.14
N GLN A 483 -1.77 -20.53 -0.98
CA GLN A 483 -3.16 -20.10 -0.75
C GLN A 483 -3.33 -18.59 -0.86
N TYR A 484 -2.36 -17.80 -0.36
CA TYR A 484 -2.39 -16.35 -0.53
C TYR A 484 -2.23 -15.95 -2.00
N ILE A 485 -1.43 -16.70 -2.77
CA ILE A 485 -1.28 -16.47 -4.22
C ILE A 485 -2.62 -16.72 -4.91
N VAL A 486 -3.29 -17.83 -4.60
CA VAL A 486 -4.63 -18.14 -5.13
C VAL A 486 -5.61 -16.99 -4.87
N GLU A 487 -5.70 -16.53 -3.61
CA GLU A 487 -6.59 -15.43 -3.22
C GLU A 487 -6.21 -14.10 -3.91
N PHE A 488 -4.91 -13.82 -4.07
CA PHE A 488 -4.44 -12.65 -4.81
C PHE A 488 -4.93 -12.65 -6.26
N TYR A 489 -4.94 -13.81 -6.91
CA TYR A 489 -5.39 -13.96 -8.29
C TYR A 489 -6.92 -13.83 -8.39
N TYR A 490 -7.67 -14.47 -7.50
CA TYR A 490 -9.13 -14.35 -7.47
C TYR A 490 -9.61 -12.94 -7.08
N SER A 491 -8.79 -12.17 -6.37
CA SER A 491 -9.04 -10.75 -6.10
C SER A 491 -9.16 -9.91 -7.39
N SER A 492 -8.73 -10.42 -8.55
CA SER A 492 -8.95 -9.75 -9.85
C SER A 492 -10.41 -9.64 -10.27
N TYR A 493 -11.31 -10.45 -9.72
CA TYR A 493 -12.75 -10.37 -10.00
C TYR A 493 -13.47 -9.29 -9.19
N THR A 494 -12.77 -8.63 -8.26
CA THR A 494 -13.35 -7.54 -7.48
C THR A 494 -13.69 -6.33 -8.34
N VAL A 495 -14.72 -5.59 -7.93
CA VAL A 495 -15.22 -4.40 -8.63
C VAL A 495 -14.12 -3.36 -8.71
N SER A 496 -13.86 -2.87 -9.93
CA SER A 496 -12.74 -1.99 -10.25
C SER A 496 -13.10 -1.14 -11.47
N VAL A 497 -12.61 0.10 -11.49
CA VAL A 497 -12.71 1.03 -12.62
C VAL A 497 -11.67 0.67 -13.70
N ILE A 498 -10.55 0.05 -13.31
CA ILE A 498 -9.58 -0.52 -14.25
C ILE A 498 -10.25 -1.65 -15.04
N PRO A 499 -10.25 -1.58 -16.40
CA PRO A 499 -10.85 -2.62 -17.21
C PRO A 499 -10.24 -4.00 -16.95
N PHE A 500 -11.09 -5.04 -16.88
CA PHE A 500 -10.70 -6.40 -16.51
C PHE A 500 -9.53 -6.96 -17.31
N LYS A 501 -9.46 -6.68 -18.61
CA LYS A 501 -8.35 -7.09 -19.48
C LYS A 501 -6.96 -6.62 -19.00
N TYR A 502 -6.85 -5.49 -18.31
CA TYR A 502 -5.56 -5.03 -17.76
C TYR A 502 -5.18 -5.73 -16.46
N LYS A 503 -6.19 -6.15 -15.68
CA LYS A 503 -6.00 -7.05 -14.53
C LYS A 503 -5.57 -8.44 -15.00
N GLN A 504 -6.18 -8.97 -16.06
CA GLN A 504 -5.75 -10.21 -16.70
C GLN A 504 -4.33 -10.08 -17.27
N LEU A 505 -4.01 -8.99 -17.98
CA LEU A 505 -2.66 -8.75 -18.49
C LEU A 505 -1.61 -8.74 -17.37
N PHE A 506 -1.91 -8.12 -16.23
CA PHE A 506 -1.07 -8.15 -15.04
C PHE A 506 -0.84 -9.58 -14.55
N LEU A 507 -1.92 -10.33 -14.33
CA LEU A 507 -1.84 -11.70 -13.81
C LEU A 507 -1.19 -12.68 -14.79
N MET A 508 -1.38 -12.51 -16.09
CA MET A 508 -0.70 -13.32 -17.11
C MET A 508 0.81 -13.02 -17.16
N GLY A 509 1.19 -11.76 -17.05
CA GLY A 509 2.60 -11.37 -16.91
C GLY A 509 3.23 -11.95 -15.64
N LEU A 510 2.49 -11.89 -14.52
CA LEU A 510 2.90 -12.44 -13.23
C LEU A 510 3.02 -13.97 -13.26
N SER A 511 2.06 -14.66 -13.90
CA SER A 511 2.06 -16.11 -14.09
C SER A 511 3.26 -16.56 -14.91
N THR A 512 3.53 -15.86 -16.01
CA THR A 512 4.66 -16.16 -16.90
C THR A 512 5.99 -15.97 -16.19
N GLU A 513 6.15 -14.88 -15.44
CA GLU A 513 7.39 -14.62 -14.69
C GLU A 513 7.55 -15.57 -13.51
N LEU A 514 6.47 -15.92 -12.81
CA LEU A 514 6.48 -16.92 -11.75
C LEU A 514 6.83 -18.31 -12.29
N LEU A 515 6.31 -18.70 -13.46
CA LEU A 515 6.65 -19.97 -14.11
C LEU A 515 8.14 -20.05 -14.42
N LYS A 516 8.74 -19.01 -15.02
CA LYS A 516 10.19 -18.94 -15.25
C LYS A 516 10.99 -19.04 -13.96
N THR A 517 10.48 -18.37 -12.94
CA THR A 517 11.09 -18.31 -11.62
C THR A 517 11.09 -19.68 -10.92
N LEU A 518 10.01 -20.45 -11.05
CA LEU A 518 9.88 -21.79 -10.47
C LEU A 518 10.65 -22.85 -11.26
N THR A 519 10.75 -22.70 -12.59
CA THR A 519 11.36 -23.70 -13.49
C THR A 519 12.80 -23.39 -13.86
N SER A 520 13.37 -22.28 -13.36
CA SER A 520 14.69 -21.77 -13.75
C SER A 520 14.93 -21.67 -15.27
N SER A 521 13.87 -21.68 -16.10
CA SER A 521 13.96 -21.69 -17.56
C SER A 521 14.00 -20.25 -18.10
N PRO A 522 15.16 -19.77 -18.61
CA PRO A 522 15.33 -18.35 -18.90
C PRO A 522 14.80 -17.91 -20.26
N GLU A 523 14.54 -18.83 -21.22
CA GLU A 523 14.40 -18.45 -22.63
C GLU A 523 13.15 -18.97 -23.38
N SER A 524 12.47 -20.04 -22.94
CA SER A 524 11.39 -20.67 -23.73
C SER A 524 9.97 -20.14 -23.48
N ILE A 525 9.73 -19.45 -22.36
CA ILE A 525 8.38 -19.04 -21.96
C ILE A 525 8.15 -17.57 -22.37
N LYS A 526 7.70 -17.38 -23.61
CA LYS A 526 7.15 -16.09 -24.08
C LYS A 526 5.67 -16.29 -24.35
N PHE A 527 4.83 -15.76 -23.48
CA PHE A 527 3.40 -15.73 -23.73
C PHE A 527 3.08 -14.60 -24.72
N GLU A 528 2.50 -14.96 -25.85
CA GLU A 528 1.79 -14.05 -26.74
C GLU A 528 0.29 -14.40 -26.60
N SER A 529 -0.55 -13.38 -26.41
CA SER A 529 -2.00 -13.57 -26.30
C SER A 529 -2.51 -14.41 -27.47
N HIS A 530 -3.33 -15.42 -27.19
CA HIS A 530 -3.88 -16.41 -28.13
C HIS A 530 -2.98 -17.59 -28.54
N ASN A 531 -1.80 -17.78 -27.94
CA ASN A 531 -0.95 -18.93 -28.27
C ASN A 531 -1.24 -20.17 -27.41
N LEU A 532 -2.42 -20.76 -27.61
CA LEU A 532 -2.82 -22.00 -26.93
C LEU A 532 -1.84 -23.14 -27.19
N ASP A 533 -1.27 -23.23 -28.39
CA ASP A 533 -0.28 -24.27 -28.72
C ASP A 533 0.96 -24.18 -27.81
N SER A 534 1.43 -22.97 -27.50
CA SER A 534 2.51 -22.78 -26.53
C SER A 534 2.10 -23.21 -25.12
N VAL A 535 0.91 -22.84 -24.66
CA VAL A 535 0.42 -23.26 -23.33
C VAL A 535 0.31 -24.78 -23.23
N VAL A 536 -0.26 -25.42 -24.25
CA VAL A 536 -0.37 -26.88 -24.33
C VAL A 536 1.00 -27.53 -24.38
N SER A 537 1.94 -26.97 -25.14
CA SER A 537 3.31 -27.48 -25.16
C SER A 537 4.01 -27.37 -23.82
N TRP A 538 3.70 -26.37 -22.99
CA TRP A 538 4.27 -26.23 -21.65
C TRP A 538 3.71 -27.27 -20.68
N ILE A 539 2.39 -27.41 -20.59
CA ILE A 539 1.78 -28.41 -19.69
C ILE A 539 2.10 -29.85 -20.10
N ASP A 540 2.45 -30.08 -21.36
CA ASP A 540 2.84 -31.39 -21.89
C ASP A 540 4.38 -31.60 -21.91
N ASP A 541 5.17 -30.65 -21.39
CA ASP A 541 6.62 -30.73 -21.34
C ASP A 541 7.09 -31.39 -20.03
N PRO A 542 7.67 -32.61 -20.07
CA PRO A 542 8.17 -33.27 -18.87
C PRO A 542 9.26 -32.46 -18.15
N SER A 543 10.02 -31.64 -18.90
CA SER A 543 11.11 -30.85 -18.33
C SER A 543 10.61 -29.79 -17.36
N ILE A 544 9.40 -29.24 -17.55
CA ILE A 544 8.81 -28.26 -16.63
C ILE A 544 8.63 -28.86 -15.23
N TYR A 545 8.19 -30.11 -15.15
CA TYR A 545 8.01 -30.82 -13.88
C TYR A 545 9.35 -31.28 -13.30
N ALA A 546 10.26 -31.75 -14.16
CA ALA A 546 11.60 -32.20 -13.78
C ALA A 546 12.38 -31.13 -13.02
N GLN A 547 12.26 -29.86 -13.41
CA GLN A 547 12.94 -28.73 -12.74
C GLN A 547 12.57 -28.58 -11.26
N LEU A 548 11.40 -29.04 -10.82
CA LEU A 548 11.03 -29.08 -9.40
C LEU A 548 11.32 -30.43 -8.75
N THR A 549 11.08 -31.54 -9.44
CA THR A 549 11.26 -32.88 -8.86
C THR A 549 12.74 -33.27 -8.73
N GLU A 550 13.61 -32.68 -9.54
CA GLU A 550 15.07 -32.89 -9.50
C GLU A 550 15.79 -31.78 -8.70
N ASP A 551 15.06 -30.82 -8.11
CA ASP A 551 15.65 -29.74 -7.33
C ASP A 551 16.10 -30.23 -5.94
N GLU A 552 17.41 -30.48 -5.82
CA GLU A 552 18.07 -30.86 -4.57
C GLU A 552 18.21 -29.69 -3.57
N SER A 553 17.84 -28.45 -3.96
CA SER A 553 17.98 -27.28 -3.12
C SER A 553 16.94 -27.19 -2.00
N CYS A 554 15.77 -27.81 -2.19
CA CYS A 554 14.65 -27.82 -1.23
C CYS A 554 15.07 -28.39 0.14
N ASN A 555 14.76 -27.68 1.22
CA ASN A 555 15.17 -28.06 2.58
C ASN A 555 14.12 -28.89 3.32
N SER A 556 12.89 -28.96 2.80
CA SER A 556 11.80 -29.73 3.40
C SER A 556 10.77 -30.15 2.35
N PHE A 557 9.96 -31.17 2.70
CA PHE A 557 8.83 -31.58 1.86
C PHE A 557 7.78 -30.46 1.71
N GLU A 558 7.56 -29.65 2.76
CA GLU A 558 6.61 -28.54 2.70
C GLU A 558 7.06 -27.49 1.68
N GLU A 559 8.35 -27.15 1.63
CA GLU A 559 8.92 -26.21 0.66
C GLU A 559 8.73 -26.71 -0.79
N PHE A 560 8.97 -28.00 -1.02
CA PHE A 560 8.67 -28.64 -2.31
C PHE A 560 7.16 -28.58 -2.63
N TYR A 561 6.31 -28.99 -1.69
CA TYR A 561 4.85 -29.05 -1.89
C TYR A 561 4.27 -27.67 -2.20
N GLN A 562 4.71 -26.62 -1.50
CA GLN A 562 4.34 -25.24 -1.79
C GLN A 562 4.74 -24.84 -3.21
N SER A 563 5.95 -25.19 -3.65
CA SER A 563 6.44 -24.90 -5.00
C SER A 563 5.65 -25.67 -6.08
N TRP A 564 5.34 -26.94 -5.80
CA TRP A 564 4.51 -27.78 -6.66
C TRP A 564 3.08 -27.24 -6.84
N MET A 565 2.45 -26.81 -5.74
CA MET A 565 1.12 -26.20 -5.78
C MET A 565 1.11 -24.87 -6.54
N LYS A 566 2.15 -24.05 -6.38
CA LYS A 566 2.31 -22.80 -7.15
C LYS A 566 2.48 -23.07 -8.63
N LEU A 567 3.31 -24.03 -9.02
CA LEU A 567 3.48 -24.42 -10.42
C LEU A 567 2.16 -24.89 -11.03
N SER A 568 1.47 -25.81 -10.34
CA SER A 568 0.18 -26.36 -10.78
C SER A 568 -0.86 -25.26 -10.99
N PHE A 569 -1.03 -24.39 -9.99
CA PHE A 569 -1.95 -23.26 -10.06
C PHE A 569 -1.62 -22.29 -11.21
N VAL A 570 -0.34 -21.96 -11.43
CA VAL A 570 0.08 -21.05 -12.50
C VAL A 570 -0.22 -21.63 -13.89
N LEU A 571 0.04 -22.91 -14.09
CA LEU A 571 -0.28 -23.59 -15.36
C LEU A 571 -1.80 -23.64 -15.60
N GLU A 572 -2.57 -23.96 -14.56
CA GLU A 572 -4.05 -23.94 -14.59
C GLU A 572 -4.59 -22.54 -14.92
N TRP A 573 -4.03 -21.51 -14.29
CA TRP A 573 -4.43 -20.13 -14.52
C TRP A 573 -4.13 -19.64 -15.95
N ILE A 574 -2.94 -19.95 -16.46
CA ILE A 574 -2.53 -19.60 -17.84
C ILE A 574 -3.46 -20.29 -18.85
N LEU A 575 -3.76 -21.58 -18.64
CA LEU A 575 -4.67 -22.32 -19.51
C LEU A 575 -6.09 -21.74 -19.45
N THR A 576 -6.63 -21.53 -18.24
CA THR A 576 -7.97 -20.96 -18.04
C THR A 576 -8.09 -19.60 -18.71
N SER A 577 -7.12 -18.71 -18.51
CA SER A 577 -7.13 -17.37 -19.10
C SER A 577 -7.05 -17.42 -20.63
N THR A 578 -6.23 -18.31 -21.18
CA THR A 578 -6.09 -18.47 -22.64
C THR A 578 -7.36 -19.04 -23.26
N LEU A 579 -8.05 -19.96 -22.58
CA LEU A 579 -9.34 -20.50 -23.03
C LEU A 579 -10.45 -19.45 -22.99
N ALA A 580 -10.50 -18.62 -21.95
CA ALA A 580 -11.43 -17.49 -21.87
C ALA A 580 -11.22 -16.51 -23.04
N ASP A 581 -9.97 -16.13 -23.33
CA ASP A 581 -9.63 -15.26 -24.47
C ASP A 581 -10.07 -15.87 -25.81
N LEU A 582 -9.97 -17.20 -25.95
CA LEU A 582 -10.40 -17.93 -27.15
C LEU A 582 -11.93 -18.01 -27.28
N GLN A 583 -12.63 -18.19 -26.16
CA GLN A 583 -14.09 -18.17 -26.13
C GLN A 583 -14.63 -16.80 -26.55
N ASP A 584 -14.01 -15.72 -26.09
CA ASP A 584 -14.38 -14.33 -26.42
C ASP A 584 -14.26 -14.03 -27.92
N VAL A 585 -13.31 -14.67 -28.62
CA VAL A 585 -13.17 -14.57 -30.09
C VAL A 585 -13.98 -15.63 -30.86
N GLY A 586 -14.83 -16.40 -30.16
CA GLY A 586 -15.74 -17.39 -30.75
C GLY A 586 -15.09 -18.70 -31.16
N ASN A 587 -13.90 -19.01 -30.66
CA ASN A 587 -13.24 -20.30 -30.89
C ASN A 587 -13.86 -21.38 -29.99
N SER A 588 -14.15 -22.55 -30.54
CA SER A 588 -14.77 -23.69 -29.83
C SER A 588 -13.82 -24.88 -29.64
N ILE A 589 -12.52 -24.64 -29.55
CA ILE A 589 -11.48 -25.68 -29.42
C ILE A 589 -11.68 -26.59 -28.19
N TYR A 590 -12.33 -26.11 -27.13
CA TYR A 590 -12.69 -26.89 -25.95
C TYR A 590 -13.71 -28.03 -26.24
N LYS A 591 -14.33 -28.05 -27.43
CA LYS A 591 -15.18 -29.17 -27.90
C LYS A 591 -14.41 -30.20 -28.74
N ASP A 592 -13.14 -29.96 -29.03
CA ASP A 592 -12.30 -30.86 -29.83
C ASP A 592 -11.79 -32.03 -28.97
N THR A 593 -12.07 -33.25 -29.40
CA THR A 593 -11.60 -34.48 -28.73
C THR A 593 -10.08 -34.59 -28.73
N MET A 594 -9.41 -34.13 -29.80
CA MET A 594 -7.94 -34.15 -29.87
C MET A 594 -7.32 -33.19 -28.85
N PHE A 595 -8.00 -32.08 -28.56
CA PHE A 595 -7.56 -31.14 -27.54
C PHE A 595 -7.77 -31.72 -26.13
N TYR A 596 -8.91 -32.38 -25.90
CA TYR A 596 -9.17 -33.11 -24.66
C TYR A 596 -8.09 -34.17 -24.38
N ASP A 597 -7.74 -34.99 -25.38
CA ASP A 597 -6.74 -36.06 -25.25
C ASP A 597 -5.36 -35.52 -24.86
N LYS A 598 -4.99 -34.32 -25.35
CA LYS A 598 -3.74 -33.64 -24.95
C LYS A 598 -3.77 -33.20 -23.48
N LEU A 599 -4.88 -32.63 -23.01
CA LEU A 599 -5.01 -32.24 -21.59
C LEU A 599 -5.02 -33.46 -20.68
N GLU A 600 -5.67 -34.55 -21.11
CA GLU A 600 -5.68 -35.81 -20.35
C GLU A 600 -4.27 -36.43 -20.26
N HIS A 601 -3.47 -36.33 -21.33
CA HIS A 601 -2.07 -36.72 -21.30
C HIS A 601 -1.24 -35.84 -20.35
N ALA A 602 -1.40 -34.51 -20.39
CA ALA A 602 -0.73 -33.59 -19.47
C ALA A 602 -1.10 -33.86 -18.00
N ASP A 603 -2.37 -34.17 -17.70
CA ASP A 603 -2.81 -34.56 -16.36
C ASP A 603 -2.11 -35.84 -15.87
N ARG A 604 -2.00 -36.85 -16.73
CA ARG A 604 -1.23 -38.09 -16.42
C ARG A 604 0.25 -37.81 -16.20
N LEU A 605 0.85 -36.97 -17.03
CA LEU A 605 2.27 -36.60 -16.94
C LEU A 605 2.55 -35.92 -15.59
N ARG A 606 1.78 -34.88 -15.25
CA ARG A 606 1.88 -34.16 -13.98
C ARG A 606 1.70 -35.08 -12.77
N ALA A 607 0.70 -35.96 -12.80
CA ALA A 607 0.44 -36.91 -11.72
C ALA A 607 1.59 -37.93 -11.56
N THR A 608 2.13 -38.43 -12.67
CA THR A 608 3.23 -39.41 -12.67
C THR A 608 4.50 -38.78 -12.12
N ALA A 609 4.87 -37.58 -12.59
CA ALA A 609 6.06 -36.86 -12.11
C ALA A 609 6.02 -36.63 -10.59
N PHE A 610 4.87 -36.26 -10.04
CA PHE A 610 4.72 -36.10 -8.59
C PHE A 610 4.87 -37.42 -7.82
N VAL A 611 4.24 -38.50 -8.32
CA VAL A 611 4.30 -39.82 -7.67
C VAL A 611 5.72 -40.38 -7.70
N ASP A 612 6.41 -40.26 -8.82
CA ASP A 612 7.79 -40.70 -8.99
C ASP A 612 8.73 -39.95 -8.04
N TYR A 613 8.52 -38.64 -7.86
CA TYR A 613 9.24 -37.86 -6.84
C TYR A 613 9.02 -38.38 -5.41
N LEU A 614 7.77 -38.65 -5.03
CA LEU A 614 7.50 -39.20 -3.69
C LEU A 614 8.18 -40.56 -3.48
N HIS A 615 8.27 -41.37 -4.53
CA HIS A 615 9.00 -42.63 -4.47
C HIS A 615 10.50 -42.41 -4.28
N SER A 616 11.12 -41.51 -5.04
CA SER A 616 12.56 -41.24 -4.96
C SER A 616 13.00 -40.67 -3.60
N VAL A 617 12.18 -39.82 -2.97
CA VAL A 617 12.48 -39.25 -1.63
C VAL A 617 12.13 -40.23 -0.48
N SER A 618 11.36 -41.28 -0.78
CA SER A 618 11.05 -42.35 0.20
C SER A 618 12.12 -43.45 0.22
N GLU A 619 13.00 -43.52 -0.78
CA GLU A 619 14.15 -44.42 -0.79
C GLU A 619 15.21 -43.97 0.23
N SER A 620 15.99 -44.90 0.79
CA SER A 620 16.90 -44.60 1.89
C SER A 620 17.94 -43.53 1.55
N LYS A 621 18.37 -42.74 2.55
CA LYS A 621 19.43 -41.71 2.44
C LYS A 621 20.72 -42.13 1.73
N GLU A 622 21.00 -43.44 1.65
CA GLU A 622 22.19 -43.97 0.97
C GLU A 622 22.09 -43.86 -0.57
N THR A 623 20.88 -43.66 -1.13
CA THR A 623 20.62 -43.55 -2.57
C THR A 623 20.07 -42.19 -3.00
N SER A 624 19.56 -41.37 -2.09
CA SER A 624 18.94 -40.07 -2.42
C SER A 624 19.88 -38.87 -2.17
N ASN A 625 19.98 -37.94 -3.12
CA ASN A 625 20.73 -36.69 -2.95
C ASN A 625 19.94 -35.59 -2.19
N PHE A 626 18.69 -35.86 -1.78
CA PHE A 626 17.83 -34.87 -1.13
C PHE A 626 18.21 -34.60 0.32
N LYS A 627 17.99 -33.36 0.77
CA LYS A 627 18.36 -32.89 2.13
C LYS A 627 17.43 -33.38 3.24
N PHE A 628 16.32 -34.03 2.90
CA PHE A 628 15.29 -34.48 3.85
C PHE A 628 14.74 -35.86 3.47
N GLU A 629 14.15 -36.55 4.44
CA GLU A 629 13.39 -37.79 4.23
C GLU A 629 11.90 -37.51 4.45
N LEU A 630 11.05 -38.20 3.69
CA LEU A 630 9.61 -38.14 3.89
C LEU A 630 9.22 -38.86 5.19
N SER A 631 8.47 -38.17 6.05
CA SER A 631 7.86 -38.83 7.21
C SER A 631 6.67 -39.70 6.78
N ASP A 632 6.36 -40.77 7.51
CA ASP A 632 5.17 -41.60 7.27
C ASP A 632 3.87 -40.77 7.27
N ASN A 633 3.82 -39.73 8.09
CA ASN A 633 2.70 -38.77 8.14
C ASN A 633 2.63 -37.92 6.87
N SER A 634 3.77 -37.50 6.31
CA SER A 634 3.82 -36.77 5.03
C SER A 634 3.38 -37.67 3.88
N VAL A 635 3.85 -38.92 3.83
CA VAL A 635 3.44 -39.90 2.82
C VAL A 635 1.93 -40.17 2.91
N THR A 636 1.39 -40.31 4.12
CA THR A 636 -0.04 -40.55 4.35
C THR A 636 -0.87 -39.32 3.97
N PHE A 637 -0.48 -38.12 4.44
CA PHE A 637 -1.10 -36.85 4.07
C PHE A 637 -1.15 -36.70 2.55
N VAL A 638 -0.05 -36.98 1.85
CA VAL A 638 0.01 -36.83 0.40
C VAL A 638 -0.79 -37.90 -0.33
N LYS A 639 -0.82 -39.14 0.16
CA LYS A 639 -1.68 -40.21 -0.39
C LYS A 639 -3.17 -39.88 -0.23
N GLU A 640 -3.55 -39.31 0.90
CA GLU A 640 -4.93 -38.89 1.21
C GLU A 640 -5.33 -37.60 0.48
N ASN A 641 -4.36 -36.74 0.16
CA ASN A 641 -4.55 -35.46 -0.55
C ASN A 641 -4.03 -35.51 -2.01
N ARG A 642 -3.94 -36.71 -2.61
CA ARG A 642 -3.70 -36.82 -4.06
C ARG A 642 -4.83 -36.07 -4.76
N MET A 643 -4.50 -35.03 -5.55
CA MET A 643 -5.44 -34.12 -6.24
C MET A 643 -6.01 -32.96 -5.42
N THR A 644 -5.19 -32.26 -4.63
CA THR A 644 -5.55 -30.89 -4.19
C THR A 644 -5.49 -29.88 -5.34
N TRP A 645 -4.80 -30.19 -6.43
CA TRP A 645 -4.77 -29.40 -7.65
C TRP A 645 -5.82 -29.90 -8.66
N GLU A 646 -6.33 -28.98 -9.45
CA GLU A 646 -7.40 -29.24 -10.40
C GLU A 646 -6.86 -29.89 -11.69
N PRO A 647 -7.46 -31.00 -12.19
CA PRO A 647 -7.11 -31.55 -13.50
C PRO A 647 -7.28 -30.50 -14.62
N PHE A 648 -6.35 -30.41 -15.57
CA PHE A 648 -6.49 -29.53 -16.73
C PHE A 648 -7.76 -29.84 -17.52
N THR A 649 -8.14 -31.12 -17.57
CA THR A 649 -9.39 -31.59 -18.19
C THR A 649 -10.65 -31.03 -17.53
N SER A 650 -10.68 -30.77 -16.21
CA SER A 650 -11.88 -30.23 -15.56
C SER A 650 -12.11 -28.75 -15.86
N ILE A 651 -11.06 -27.99 -16.20
CA ILE A 651 -11.18 -26.59 -16.65
C ILE A 651 -12.11 -26.49 -17.87
N LEU A 652 -12.14 -27.50 -18.75
CA LEU A 652 -13.02 -27.53 -19.92
C LEU A 652 -14.51 -27.52 -19.56
N SER A 653 -14.88 -28.03 -18.39
CA SER A 653 -16.28 -28.05 -17.93
C SER A 653 -16.87 -26.66 -17.73
N ASN A 654 -16.02 -25.64 -17.55
CA ASN A 654 -16.46 -24.24 -17.46
C ASN A 654 -16.89 -23.65 -18.82
N TYR A 655 -16.62 -24.35 -19.93
CA TYR A 655 -16.84 -23.88 -21.31
C TYR A 655 -17.82 -24.74 -22.12
N THR A 656 -18.23 -25.89 -21.59
CA THR A 656 -19.26 -26.78 -22.16
C THR A 656 -20.64 -26.38 -21.69
#